data_AF-A0A915CRN4-F1
#
_entry.id   AF-A0A915CRN4-F1
#
_cell.length_a   1.000
_cell.length_b   1.000
_cell.length_c   1.000
_cell.angle_alpha   90.00
_cell.angle_beta   90.00
_cell.angle_gamma   90.00
#
_symmetry.space_group_name_H-M   'P 1'
#
loop_
_entity.id
_entity.type
_entity.pdbx_description
1 polymer ?
#
loop_
_entity_poly.entity_id
_entity_poly.type
_entity_poly.pdbx_seq_one_letter_code
_entity_poly.pdbx_strand_id
1 'polypeptide(L)'
;MSVELLTTDIDERDHPFIDRAAGRTPEGFHRLRDDTAIQSCIERAKQYAPYCDLIWMETSHPTLADAKEFAEGVRRDFPDKMFAYNCSPSFNWRKHLRQSDMEKFQKELGAMGFKYQFITLAGFHANNFSMFDLARNYKERGMAAYSELQEKEFDNEKHGYTAVKHQREVGTGYFDYVSQAAAGGISSTTALAGSTEEAQFHTATAPPDEDEIVTITSAMQSGDEKILTPDVLRFLKDLHQTFEPKRHKLLAQRKILQNRIDTGDYYPDFDPKTAEIRSDRGWQGAPIPKDLMDRRVEITGPTDRKMVINALNSGAKVFMADFEDSNSPTWRNQIEGQINFHESPLSFEQGDCCAESASRGWHLTEKHVLVNKKPLSASLFDYGLFVYHNAKALVDKGSGPYFYLPKLENAEEAKLWAEVFAFTEDKLNLPHGTIKCTVLIEHLLAAFQMDEIAYALKDYIVGLNCGRWDYIFSYIKVFRNHRKFLLPDRFQITMTSEFLRAYSLLSIKTCHKRKIFAMGGMAAQIPIKHDQAANDKALAAVRADKEREATDGHDGTWVAHPGLIPVAKEVFDGILSGPNQINRQLTSYDASSKDLTVVPDGTRTDFGFRRNISVTLGYLDSWLRGVGCVPLYNLMEDAATAEISRAQLWQWLRHEARLEDGRTIDPNLVKQTIAAETERRLIRAGSVVNRLPEASELLEKFVLEPELSDFLTLDAYDKLVSEGN
;
A
#
# COMPACT_ATOMS: atom_id res chain seq x y z
N MET A 1 45.24 17.28 -38.46
CA MET A 1 45.58 16.13 -37.58
C MET A 1 46.94 16.41 -36.97
N SER A 2 47.22 15.92 -35.75
CA SER A 2 48.40 16.34 -34.95
C SER A 2 49.67 15.50 -35.14
N VAL A 3 49.63 14.43 -35.94
CA VAL A 3 50.79 13.54 -36.16
C VAL A 3 51.48 13.90 -37.48
N GLU A 4 52.69 14.43 -37.38
CA GLU A 4 53.49 14.90 -38.52
C GLU A 4 54.72 14.00 -38.80
N LEU A 5 55.04 13.10 -37.87
CA LEU A 5 56.29 12.34 -37.85
C LEU A 5 56.07 10.84 -37.67
N LEU A 6 56.93 10.03 -38.29
CA LEU A 6 56.93 8.57 -38.23
C LEU A 6 58.34 8.04 -37.93
N THR A 7 58.47 7.14 -36.96
CA THR A 7 59.78 6.65 -36.48
C THR A 7 60.50 5.74 -37.49
N THR A 8 59.78 4.89 -38.21
CA THR A 8 60.35 3.94 -39.19
C THR A 8 59.43 3.82 -40.41
N ASP A 9 59.98 3.47 -41.58
CA ASP A 9 59.20 3.16 -42.78
C ASP A 9 59.12 1.65 -43.05
N ILE A 10 59.10 0.84 -41.98
CA ILE A 10 59.05 -0.63 -42.10
C ILE A 10 57.70 -1.12 -42.66
N ASP A 11 56.63 -0.38 -42.41
CA ASP A 11 55.29 -0.68 -42.92
C ASP A 11 55.07 -0.04 -44.29
N GLU A 12 54.98 -0.86 -45.35
CA GLU A 12 54.73 -0.41 -46.73
C GLU A 12 53.45 0.44 -46.86
N ARG A 13 52.49 0.23 -45.97
CA ARG A 13 51.22 0.96 -45.88
C ARG A 13 51.39 2.44 -45.53
N ASP A 14 52.48 2.80 -44.85
CA ASP A 14 52.76 4.19 -44.48
C ASP A 14 53.50 4.93 -45.60
N HIS A 15 54.13 4.20 -46.53
CA HIS A 15 54.94 4.78 -47.62
C HIS A 15 54.18 5.79 -48.47
N PRO A 16 52.90 5.55 -48.84
CA PRO A 16 52.13 6.51 -49.59
C PRO A 16 52.01 7.85 -48.89
N PHE A 17 52.18 7.96 -47.57
CA PHE A 17 51.96 9.20 -46.80
C PHE A 17 53.27 9.91 -46.40
N ILE A 18 54.43 9.29 -46.61
CA ILE A 18 55.74 9.87 -46.27
C ILE A 18 56.12 10.95 -47.29
N ASP A 19 56.56 12.11 -46.80
CA ASP A 19 57.24 13.13 -47.59
C ASP A 19 58.73 12.78 -47.73
N ARG A 20 59.06 12.00 -48.76
CA ARG A 20 60.46 11.64 -49.03
C ARG A 20 61.30 12.84 -49.50
N ALA A 21 60.69 13.90 -50.03
CA ALA A 21 61.40 15.10 -50.48
C ALA A 21 61.84 15.98 -49.31
N ALA A 22 61.05 16.03 -48.23
CA ALA A 22 61.38 16.77 -47.01
C ALA A 22 62.50 16.14 -46.15
N GLY A 23 62.98 14.94 -46.51
CA GLY A 23 64.03 14.22 -45.79
C GLY A 23 63.65 13.83 -44.35
N ARG A 24 64.63 13.36 -43.57
CA ARG A 24 64.42 12.97 -42.15
C ARG A 24 64.68 14.12 -41.18
N THR A 25 64.09 14.07 -39.98
CA THR A 25 64.41 15.05 -38.92
C THR A 25 65.82 14.79 -38.38
N PRO A 26 66.45 15.76 -37.67
CA PRO A 26 67.75 15.55 -37.03
C PRO A 26 67.79 14.32 -36.09
N GLU A 27 66.66 14.00 -35.46
CA GLU A 27 66.45 12.86 -34.58
C GLU A 27 66.12 11.56 -35.34
N GLY A 28 65.99 11.62 -36.67
CA GLY A 28 65.85 10.46 -37.55
C GLY A 28 64.42 10.11 -37.99
N PHE A 29 63.41 10.92 -37.66
CA PHE A 29 62.02 10.64 -38.03
C PHE A 29 61.72 10.93 -39.52
N HIS A 30 60.84 10.16 -40.13
CA HIS A 30 60.21 10.49 -41.41
C HIS A 30 59.13 11.55 -41.22
N ARG A 31 58.97 12.44 -42.19
CA ARG A 31 57.88 13.43 -42.22
C ARG A 31 56.70 12.88 -43.02
N LEU A 32 55.48 13.14 -42.56
CA LEU A 32 54.25 12.82 -43.28
C LEU A 32 53.78 14.03 -44.09
N ARG A 33 53.06 13.81 -45.20
CA ARG A 33 52.50 14.91 -45.99
C ARG A 33 51.19 15.40 -45.39
N ASP A 34 51.08 16.71 -45.22
CA ASP A 34 49.90 17.35 -44.61
C ASP A 34 48.61 17.15 -45.44
N ASP A 35 48.74 17.11 -46.77
CA ASP A 35 47.61 16.97 -47.70
C ASP A 35 46.89 15.62 -47.62
N THR A 36 47.52 14.62 -47.00
CA THR A 36 46.98 13.26 -46.85
C THR A 36 46.82 12.84 -45.39
N ALA A 37 46.83 13.80 -44.47
CA ALA A 37 46.87 13.54 -43.03
C ALA A 37 45.64 12.80 -42.48
N ILE A 38 44.43 13.02 -43.03
CA ILE A 38 43.23 12.30 -42.58
C ILE A 38 43.18 10.88 -43.17
N GLN A 39 43.60 10.70 -44.43
CA GLN A 39 43.63 9.39 -45.09
C GLN A 39 44.67 8.47 -44.45
N SER A 40 45.84 8.98 -44.07
CA SER A 40 46.84 8.20 -43.32
C SER A 40 46.28 7.69 -41.99
N CYS A 41 45.50 8.53 -41.29
CA CYS A 41 44.84 8.15 -40.05
C CYS A 41 43.74 7.10 -40.25
N ILE A 42 42.94 7.20 -41.32
CA ILE A 42 41.90 6.22 -41.67
C ILE A 42 42.54 4.85 -41.98
N GLU A 43 43.59 4.83 -42.80
CA GLU A 43 44.26 3.58 -43.17
C GLU A 43 44.88 2.91 -41.94
N ARG A 44 45.50 3.69 -41.05
CA ARG A 44 45.99 3.19 -39.77
C ARG A 44 44.86 2.66 -38.89
N ALA A 45 43.75 3.38 -38.78
CA ALA A 45 42.59 2.96 -37.99
C ALA A 45 42.00 1.62 -38.47
N LYS A 46 41.91 1.40 -39.79
CA LYS A 46 41.48 0.12 -40.36
C LYS A 46 42.35 -1.06 -39.94
N GLN A 47 43.65 -0.85 -39.74
CA GLN A 47 44.54 -1.92 -39.27
C GLN A 47 44.30 -2.29 -37.81
N TYR A 48 43.92 -1.32 -36.98
CA TYR A 48 43.56 -1.58 -35.58
C TYR A 48 42.11 -2.06 -35.41
N ALA A 49 41.23 -1.79 -36.37
CA ALA A 49 39.80 -2.09 -36.29
C ALA A 49 39.46 -3.56 -35.93
N PRO A 50 40.16 -4.60 -36.41
CA PRO A 50 39.87 -5.99 -36.01
C PRO A 50 40.21 -6.30 -34.55
N TYR A 51 41.04 -5.49 -33.90
CA TYR A 51 41.66 -5.79 -32.61
C TYR A 51 41.16 -4.91 -31.45
N CYS A 52 40.23 -4.00 -31.73
CA CYS A 52 39.67 -3.12 -30.71
C CYS A 52 38.18 -2.86 -30.97
N ASP A 53 37.41 -2.67 -29.90
CA ASP A 53 36.00 -2.32 -30.00
C ASP A 53 35.82 -0.84 -30.39
N LEU A 54 36.69 0.04 -29.88
CA LEU A 54 36.67 1.47 -30.09
C LEU A 54 38.01 1.98 -30.65
N ILE A 55 37.92 2.85 -31.66
CA ILE A 55 39.08 3.58 -32.21
C ILE A 55 38.99 5.05 -31.82
N TRP A 56 40.07 5.58 -31.25
CA TRP A 56 40.18 6.99 -30.93
C TRP A 56 40.90 7.75 -32.06
N MET A 57 40.29 8.85 -32.52
CA MET A 57 40.94 9.85 -33.37
C MET A 57 41.24 11.14 -32.58
N GLU A 58 42.41 11.72 -32.81
CA GLU A 58 42.79 13.02 -32.25
C GLU A 58 42.83 14.07 -33.37
N THR A 59 42.13 15.19 -33.20
CA THR A 59 42.12 16.31 -34.16
C THR A 59 42.82 17.54 -33.57
N SER A 60 43.31 18.43 -34.44
CA SER A 60 43.91 19.71 -34.05
C SER A 60 42.87 20.81 -33.83
N HIS A 61 41.66 20.64 -34.37
CA HIS A 61 40.52 21.56 -34.24
C HIS A 61 39.22 20.77 -34.03
N PRO A 62 38.17 21.39 -33.42
CA PRO A 62 36.88 20.74 -33.20
C PRO A 62 36.05 20.77 -34.50
N THR A 63 36.43 19.92 -35.46
CA THR A 63 35.81 19.88 -36.80
C THR A 63 34.98 18.60 -36.96
N LEU A 64 33.65 18.76 -37.07
CA LEU A 64 32.75 17.61 -37.32
C LEU A 64 32.93 16.99 -38.71
N ALA A 65 33.36 17.78 -39.70
CA ALA A 65 33.63 17.26 -41.04
C ALA A 65 34.76 16.22 -41.03
N ASP A 66 35.88 16.51 -40.35
CA ASP A 66 37.01 15.58 -40.21
C ASP A 66 36.59 14.31 -39.45
N ALA A 67 35.79 14.47 -38.38
CA ALA A 67 35.26 13.34 -37.61
C ALA A 67 34.34 12.45 -38.46
N LYS A 68 33.51 13.07 -39.30
CA LYS A 68 32.63 12.37 -40.24
C LYS A 68 33.42 11.62 -41.31
N GLU A 69 34.38 12.29 -41.96
CA GLU A 69 35.21 11.65 -42.99
C GLU A 69 35.99 10.46 -42.43
N PHE A 70 36.56 10.60 -41.23
CA PHE A 70 37.25 9.51 -40.55
C PHE A 70 36.32 8.33 -40.25
N ALA A 71 35.17 8.60 -39.63
CA ALA A 71 34.22 7.55 -39.25
C ALA A 71 33.67 6.81 -40.48
N GLU A 72 33.29 7.53 -41.53
CA GLU A 72 32.80 6.95 -42.79
C GLU A 72 33.91 6.18 -43.53
N GLY A 73 35.14 6.69 -43.51
CA GLY A 73 36.30 6.05 -44.12
C GLY A 73 36.65 4.69 -43.50
N VAL A 74 36.59 4.59 -42.16
CA VAL A 74 36.81 3.32 -41.46
C VAL A 74 35.60 2.38 -41.63
N ARG A 75 34.37 2.91 -41.55
CA ARG A 75 33.15 2.10 -41.66
C ARG A 75 32.88 1.52 -43.03
N ARG A 76 33.50 2.05 -44.07
CA ARG A 76 33.46 1.44 -45.42
C ARG A 76 33.87 -0.04 -45.37
N ASP A 77 34.86 -0.35 -44.54
CA ASP A 77 35.40 -1.71 -44.41
C ASP A 77 34.94 -2.36 -43.09
N PHE A 78 34.59 -1.57 -42.07
CA PHE A 78 34.12 -2.04 -40.76
C PHE A 78 32.82 -1.33 -40.32
N PRO A 79 31.65 -1.71 -40.86
CA PRO A 79 30.39 -0.97 -40.70
C PRO A 79 29.99 -0.72 -39.24
N ASP A 80 30.22 -1.71 -38.37
CA ASP A 80 29.81 -1.67 -36.96
C ASP A 80 30.86 -1.02 -36.03
N LYS A 81 31.94 -0.47 -36.58
CA LYS A 81 33.02 0.10 -35.76
C LYS A 81 32.52 1.30 -34.94
N MET A 82 32.89 1.30 -33.65
CA MET A 82 32.64 2.39 -32.72
C MET A 82 33.90 3.25 -32.58
N PHE A 83 33.68 4.52 -32.24
CA PHE A 83 34.76 5.50 -32.14
C PHE A 83 34.79 6.19 -30.79
N ALA A 84 35.94 6.75 -30.46
CA ALA A 84 36.14 7.65 -29.34
C ALA A 84 36.66 9.02 -29.81
N TYR A 85 36.23 10.08 -29.14
CA TYR A 85 36.61 11.45 -29.49
C TYR A 85 36.97 12.25 -28.24
N ASN A 86 38.16 12.84 -28.25
CA ASN A 86 38.60 13.78 -27.24
C ASN A 86 38.08 15.18 -27.59
N CYS A 87 37.10 15.68 -26.84
CA CYS A 87 36.67 17.08 -26.90
C CYS A 87 37.76 17.96 -26.24
N SER A 88 38.89 18.09 -26.93
CA SER A 88 40.14 18.56 -26.36
C SER A 88 40.02 19.94 -25.70
N PRO A 89 40.57 20.10 -24.48
CA PRO A 89 40.58 21.40 -23.81
C PRO A 89 41.59 22.37 -24.46
N SER A 90 42.49 21.87 -25.31
CA SER A 90 43.42 22.70 -26.09
C SER A 90 42.73 23.46 -27.23
N PHE A 91 41.48 23.12 -27.56
CA PHE A 91 40.72 23.87 -28.55
C PHE A 91 40.26 25.21 -27.99
N ASN A 92 40.51 26.28 -28.73
CA ASN A 92 39.78 27.53 -28.50
C ASN A 92 38.37 27.39 -29.10
N TRP A 93 37.49 26.67 -28.41
CA TRP A 93 36.16 26.30 -28.88
C TRP A 93 35.38 27.47 -29.48
N ARG A 94 35.36 28.62 -28.78
CA ARG A 94 34.64 29.82 -29.23
C ARG A 94 35.26 30.52 -30.44
N LYS A 95 36.55 30.31 -30.71
CA LYS A 95 37.22 30.80 -31.92
C LYS A 95 36.84 29.98 -33.15
N HIS A 96 36.50 28.70 -32.96
CA HIS A 96 36.22 27.76 -34.05
C HIS A 96 34.74 27.48 -34.27
N LEU A 97 33.90 27.57 -33.23
CA LEU A 97 32.49 27.20 -33.25
C LEU A 97 31.60 28.28 -32.63
N ARG A 98 30.38 28.41 -33.15
CA ARG A 98 29.32 29.22 -32.53
C ARG A 98 28.71 28.44 -31.36
N GLN A 99 28.06 29.18 -30.45
CA GLN A 99 27.44 28.57 -29.27
C GLN A 99 26.44 27.45 -29.60
N SER A 100 25.55 27.67 -30.57
CA SER A 100 24.57 26.65 -30.98
C SER A 100 25.21 25.40 -31.58
N ASP A 101 26.39 25.53 -32.18
CA ASP A 101 27.14 24.40 -32.75
C ASP A 101 27.86 23.63 -31.63
N MET A 102 28.39 24.34 -30.62
CA MET A 102 28.98 23.72 -29.42
C MET A 102 27.96 22.92 -28.61
N GLU A 103 26.75 23.45 -28.42
CA GLU A 103 25.67 22.77 -27.67
C GLU A 103 25.20 21.45 -28.31
N LYS A 104 25.42 21.29 -29.62
CA LYS A 104 25.03 20.10 -30.38
C LYS A 104 26.20 19.17 -30.70
N PHE A 105 27.44 19.63 -30.52
CA PHE A 105 28.65 18.96 -30.98
C PHE A 105 28.75 17.50 -30.52
N GLN A 106 28.55 17.23 -29.23
CA GLN A 106 28.59 15.86 -28.69
C GLN A 106 27.48 14.96 -29.24
N LYS A 107 26.28 15.52 -29.46
CA LYS A 107 25.15 14.78 -30.03
C LYS A 107 25.41 14.39 -31.48
N GLU A 108 25.99 15.30 -32.25
CA GLU A 108 26.35 15.06 -33.65
C GLU A 108 27.50 14.03 -33.77
N LEU A 109 28.52 14.11 -32.92
CA LEU A 109 29.54 13.07 -32.80
C LEU A 109 28.92 11.71 -32.43
N GLY A 110 27.97 11.68 -31.50
CA GLY A 110 27.25 10.47 -31.11
C GLY A 110 26.49 9.83 -32.26
N ALA A 111 25.85 10.65 -33.11
CA ALA A 111 25.16 10.22 -34.32
C ALA A 111 26.12 9.65 -35.38
N MET A 112 27.35 10.17 -35.44
CA MET A 112 28.41 9.65 -36.30
C MET A 112 29.07 8.37 -35.75
N GLY A 113 28.73 7.95 -34.52
CA GLY A 113 29.23 6.71 -33.93
C GLY A 113 30.36 6.85 -32.92
N PHE A 114 30.68 8.06 -32.51
CA PHE A 114 31.60 8.32 -31.41
C PHE A 114 30.88 8.07 -30.08
N LYS A 115 30.97 6.83 -29.59
CA LYS A 115 30.25 6.35 -28.41
C LYS A 115 30.94 6.73 -27.11
N TYR A 116 32.26 6.86 -27.12
CA TYR A 116 33.03 7.33 -25.98
C TYR A 116 33.58 8.74 -26.24
N GLN A 117 33.02 9.73 -25.55
CA GLN A 117 33.41 11.13 -25.71
C GLN A 117 33.94 11.64 -24.37
N PHE A 118 35.15 12.19 -24.37
CA PHE A 118 35.85 12.54 -23.14
C PHE A 118 36.66 13.84 -23.30
N ILE A 119 37.13 14.40 -22.18
CA ILE A 119 37.99 15.58 -22.13
C ILE A 119 39.18 15.24 -21.24
N THR A 120 40.37 15.13 -21.80
CA THR A 120 41.56 14.61 -21.10
C THR A 120 42.01 15.45 -19.89
N LEU A 121 41.70 16.75 -19.85
CA LEU A 121 42.12 17.67 -18.77
C LEU A 121 40.98 18.51 -18.19
N ALA A 122 39.71 18.07 -18.29
CA ALA A 122 38.57 18.81 -17.74
C ALA A 122 38.74 19.12 -16.24
N GLY A 123 39.13 18.11 -15.45
CA GLY A 123 39.37 18.28 -14.01
C GLY A 123 40.53 19.24 -13.70
N PHE A 124 41.60 19.24 -14.52
CA PHE A 124 42.71 20.19 -14.35
C PHE A 124 42.22 21.63 -14.56
N HIS A 125 41.46 21.90 -15.61
CA HIS A 125 40.95 23.25 -15.86
C HIS A 125 39.93 23.70 -14.80
N ALA A 126 38.97 22.84 -14.46
CA ALA A 126 37.94 23.15 -13.47
C ALA A 126 38.53 23.42 -12.08
N ASN A 127 39.40 22.53 -11.59
CA ASN A 127 39.97 22.65 -10.24
C ASN A 127 40.92 23.85 -10.12
N ASN A 128 41.82 24.05 -11.09
CA ASN A 128 42.76 25.16 -11.03
C ASN A 128 42.04 26.52 -11.12
N PHE A 129 41.03 26.63 -11.98
CA PHE A 129 40.26 27.88 -12.07
C PHE A 129 39.46 28.14 -10.80
N SER A 130 38.73 27.13 -10.30
CA SER A 130 37.95 27.25 -9.06
C SER A 130 38.81 27.70 -7.88
N MET A 131 40.00 27.09 -7.73
CA MET A 131 40.92 27.44 -6.65
C MET A 131 41.55 28.82 -6.84
N PHE A 132 41.91 29.19 -8.08
CA PHE A 132 42.43 30.52 -8.39
C PHE A 132 41.41 31.62 -8.10
N ASP A 133 40.15 31.45 -8.53
CA ASP A 133 39.09 32.42 -8.30
C ASP A 133 38.73 32.54 -6.81
N LEU A 134 38.63 31.41 -6.09
CA LEU A 134 38.45 31.41 -4.64
C LEU A 134 39.59 32.16 -3.95
N ALA A 135 40.86 31.85 -4.26
CA ALA A 135 42.01 32.51 -3.63
C ALA A 135 42.03 34.03 -3.87
N ARG A 136 41.72 34.46 -5.10
CA ARG A 136 41.62 35.88 -5.46
C ARG A 136 40.51 36.59 -4.69
N ASN A 137 39.30 36.02 -4.67
CA ASN A 137 38.15 36.61 -4.01
C ASN A 137 38.29 36.58 -2.47
N TYR A 138 38.87 35.52 -1.92
CA TYR A 138 39.15 35.41 -0.49
C TYR A 138 40.19 36.43 -0.01
N LYS A 139 41.21 36.74 -0.84
CA LYS A 139 42.15 37.84 -0.56
C LYS A 139 41.44 39.20 -0.44
N GLU A 140 40.43 39.44 -1.26
CA GLU A 140 39.71 40.73 -1.31
C GLU A 140 38.59 40.83 -0.26
N ARG A 141 37.85 39.74 -0.01
CA ARG A 141 36.60 39.76 0.76
C ARG A 141 36.58 38.78 1.95
N GLY A 142 37.66 38.04 2.17
CA GLY A 142 37.79 37.08 3.26
C GLY A 142 36.70 36.00 3.22
N MET A 143 36.19 35.65 4.40
CA MET A 143 35.20 34.59 4.59
C MET A 143 33.91 34.77 3.78
N ALA A 144 33.52 35.99 3.41
CA ALA A 144 32.34 36.20 2.57
C ALA A 144 32.48 35.52 1.19
N ALA A 145 33.69 35.53 0.60
CA ALA A 145 33.94 34.84 -0.66
C ALA A 145 33.91 33.31 -0.52
N TYR A 146 34.28 32.79 0.65
CA TYR A 146 34.19 31.36 0.94
C TYR A 146 32.74 30.92 1.23
N SER A 147 31.98 31.73 1.97
CA SER A 147 30.54 31.49 2.22
C SER A 147 29.74 31.42 0.92
N GLU A 148 30.01 32.29 -0.05
CA GLU A 148 29.34 32.24 -1.37
C GLU A 148 29.63 30.95 -2.15
N LEU A 149 30.82 30.37 -1.99
CA LEU A 149 31.12 29.06 -2.57
C LEU A 149 30.30 27.98 -1.84
N GLN A 150 30.30 28.00 -0.51
CA GLN A 150 29.57 27.05 0.32
C GLN A 150 28.04 27.11 0.10
N GLU A 151 27.47 28.30 -0.05
CA GLU A 151 26.06 28.51 -0.37
C GLU A 151 25.70 27.95 -1.75
N LYS A 152 26.57 28.14 -2.75
CA LYS A 152 26.38 27.52 -4.07
C LYS A 152 26.44 26.00 -3.99
N GLU A 153 27.31 25.44 -3.16
CA GLU A 153 27.36 24.00 -2.92
C GLU A 153 26.04 23.50 -2.29
N PHE A 154 25.52 24.20 -1.27
CA PHE A 154 24.22 23.90 -0.65
C PHE A 154 23.05 23.99 -1.64
N ASP A 155 23.00 25.05 -2.45
CA ASP A 155 21.95 25.26 -3.45
C ASP A 155 21.90 24.15 -4.52
N ASN A 156 23.03 23.48 -4.76
CA ASN A 156 23.14 22.40 -5.72
C ASN A 156 22.89 21.02 -5.12
N GLU A 157 22.67 20.89 -3.80
CA GLU A 157 22.31 19.62 -3.17
C GLU A 157 21.00 19.06 -3.77
N LYS A 158 20.03 19.94 -4.07
CA LYS A 158 18.77 19.59 -4.77
C LYS A 158 18.97 19.05 -6.19
N HIS A 159 20.15 19.26 -6.77
CA HIS A 159 20.55 18.77 -8.09
C HIS A 159 21.50 17.57 -8.00
N GLY A 160 21.74 17.03 -6.79
CA GLY A 160 22.54 15.84 -6.54
C GLY A 160 24.00 16.10 -6.19
N TYR A 161 24.39 17.33 -5.82
CA TYR A 161 25.75 17.62 -5.35
C TYR A 161 25.93 17.23 -3.87
N THR A 162 26.76 16.23 -3.59
CA THR A 162 26.87 15.62 -2.25
C THR A 162 28.07 16.10 -1.43
N ALA A 163 29.04 16.77 -2.05
CA ALA A 163 30.30 17.17 -1.42
C ALA A 163 30.20 18.34 -0.42
N VAL A 164 29.00 18.87 -0.21
CA VAL A 164 28.65 19.71 0.96
C VAL A 164 28.96 19.01 2.29
N LYS A 165 28.91 17.68 2.32
CA LYS A 165 29.27 16.80 3.45
C LYS A 165 30.69 16.25 3.26
N HIS A 166 31.68 17.14 3.36
CA HIS A 166 33.05 16.88 2.93
C HIS A 166 33.74 15.77 3.74
N GLN A 167 33.46 15.59 5.03
CA GLN A 167 34.02 14.51 5.87
C GLN A 167 33.50 13.13 5.44
N ARG A 168 32.25 13.06 4.95
CA ARG A 168 31.71 11.85 4.32
C ARG A 168 32.45 11.54 3.02
N GLU A 169 32.60 12.52 2.14
CA GLU A 169 33.20 12.31 0.81
C GLU A 169 34.69 11.95 0.86
N VAL A 170 35.44 12.45 1.86
CA VAL A 170 36.86 12.08 2.05
C VAL A 170 37.06 10.73 2.75
N GLY A 171 35.99 9.98 3.01
CA GLY A 171 36.05 8.60 3.49
C GLY A 171 36.20 8.44 5.00
N THR A 172 35.93 9.47 5.80
CA THR A 172 36.05 9.39 7.28
C THR A 172 35.16 8.27 7.85
N GLY A 173 33.94 8.11 7.32
CA GLY A 173 33.05 7.02 7.72
C GLY A 173 33.59 5.62 7.37
N TYR A 174 34.32 5.47 6.26
CA TYR A 174 34.97 4.21 5.92
C TYR A 174 36.07 3.85 6.92
N PHE A 175 36.88 4.83 7.34
CA PHE A 175 37.91 4.60 8.36
C PHE A 175 37.33 4.34 9.76
N ASP A 176 36.15 4.89 10.07
CA ASP A 176 35.40 4.56 11.29
C ASP A 176 34.89 3.12 11.26
N TYR A 177 34.38 2.64 10.12
CA TYR A 177 33.99 1.23 9.96
C TYR A 177 35.18 0.28 10.04
N VAL A 178 36.31 0.63 9.43
CA VAL A 178 37.56 -0.14 9.55
C VAL A 178 38.02 -0.19 11.01
N SER A 179 37.93 0.94 11.73
CA SER A 179 38.32 1.02 13.15
C SER A 179 37.38 0.23 14.06
N GLN A 180 36.06 0.29 13.84
CA GLN A 180 35.09 -0.52 14.58
C GLN A 180 35.25 -2.01 14.30
N ALA A 181 35.45 -2.40 13.03
CA ALA A 181 35.66 -3.79 12.68
C ALA A 181 36.96 -4.35 13.29
N ALA A 182 38.07 -3.60 13.20
CA ALA A 182 39.35 -4.00 13.79
C ALA A 182 39.30 -4.07 15.33
N ALA A 183 38.46 -3.26 15.97
CA ALA A 183 38.31 -3.21 17.42
C ALA A 183 37.17 -4.12 17.97
N GLY A 184 36.63 -5.04 17.15
CA GLY A 184 35.59 -5.97 17.58
C GLY A 184 34.27 -5.28 17.96
N GLY A 185 33.96 -4.14 17.33
CA GLY A 185 32.76 -3.34 17.57
C GLY A 185 32.89 -2.29 18.68
N ILE A 186 34.07 -2.12 19.28
CA ILE A 186 34.28 -1.19 20.41
C ILE A 186 35.45 -0.27 20.08
N SER A 187 35.22 0.82 19.35
CA SER A 187 36.23 1.85 19.09
C SER A 187 35.76 3.20 19.63
N SER A 188 36.55 3.82 20.49
CA SER A 188 36.29 5.13 21.09
C SER A 188 36.97 6.28 20.35
N THR A 189 37.66 6.00 19.25
CA THR A 189 38.45 6.96 18.47
C THR A 189 37.90 7.19 17.06
N THR A 190 36.60 6.92 16.85
CA THR A 190 35.90 7.21 15.60
C THR A 190 35.79 8.72 15.40
N ALA A 191 36.07 9.20 14.19
CA ALA A 191 36.28 10.62 13.91
C ALA A 191 35.01 11.35 13.40
N LEU A 192 33.99 10.62 12.91
CA LEU A 192 32.75 11.25 12.46
C LEU A 192 31.83 11.63 13.62
N ALA A 193 31.82 10.82 14.69
CA ALA A 193 31.00 11.03 15.88
C ALA A 193 31.59 12.14 16.77
N GLY A 194 30.82 13.19 17.02
CA GLY A 194 31.18 14.42 17.71
C GLY A 194 31.89 15.47 16.85
N SER A 195 31.87 15.36 15.52
CA SER A 195 32.65 16.24 14.64
C SER A 195 32.02 17.62 14.44
N THR A 196 32.80 18.61 14.01
CA THR A 196 32.27 19.94 13.66
C THR A 196 31.39 19.92 12.41
N GLU A 197 31.56 18.94 11.50
CA GLU A 197 30.63 18.77 10.36
C GLU A 197 29.27 18.26 10.86
N GLU A 198 29.27 17.29 11.79
CA GLU A 198 28.06 16.84 12.46
C GLU A 198 27.38 18.02 13.18
N ALA A 199 28.12 18.83 13.95
CA ALA A 199 27.55 19.97 14.65
C ALA A 199 27.07 21.12 13.74
N GLN A 200 27.72 21.37 12.60
CA GLN A 200 27.41 22.51 11.72
C GLN A 200 26.11 22.33 10.93
N PHE A 201 25.69 21.09 10.67
CA PHE A 201 24.42 20.77 10.02
C PHE A 201 23.27 20.50 11.01
N HIS A 202 23.49 20.70 12.32
CA HIS A 202 22.49 20.48 13.38
C HIS A 202 22.13 21.79 14.14
N THR A 203 20.92 22.33 13.86
CA THR A 203 20.11 23.43 14.49
C THR A 203 20.09 24.81 13.75
N ALA A 204 18.98 25.55 13.52
CA ALA A 204 17.55 25.41 13.85
C ALA A 204 16.64 26.02 12.73
N THR A 205 16.16 25.17 11.81
CA THR A 205 14.77 25.10 11.28
C THR A 205 14.60 23.67 10.77
N ALA A 206 13.79 22.88 11.48
CA ALA A 206 13.57 21.43 11.33
C ALA A 206 14.84 20.53 11.49
N PRO A 207 14.76 19.41 12.24
CA PRO A 207 15.90 18.56 12.55
C PRO A 207 16.27 17.64 11.37
N PRO A 208 17.56 17.40 11.04
CA PRO A 208 17.90 16.38 10.04
C PRO A 208 19.03 15.43 10.47
N ASP A 209 18.72 14.38 11.27
CA ASP A 209 19.36 13.05 11.16
C ASP A 209 18.41 11.91 11.59
N GLU A 210 17.18 11.95 11.10
CA GLU A 210 16.21 10.85 11.26
C GLU A 210 15.46 10.47 9.98
N ASP A 211 15.76 11.13 8.85
CA ASP A 211 14.82 11.26 7.73
C ASP A 211 15.09 10.34 6.53
N GLU A 212 15.62 9.13 6.76
CA GLU A 212 15.35 8.02 5.84
C GLU A 212 14.93 6.75 6.58
N ILE A 213 14.01 6.92 7.54
CA ILE A 213 13.40 5.78 8.25
C ILE A 213 12.12 5.30 7.54
N VAL A 214 11.46 6.14 6.72
CA VAL A 214 10.30 5.75 5.90
C VAL A 214 10.67 5.70 4.43
N THR A 215 10.58 4.52 3.80
CA THR A 215 10.83 4.32 2.36
C THR A 215 9.52 4.00 1.66
N ILE A 216 9.19 4.73 0.60
CA ILE A 216 8.08 4.40 -0.30
C ILE A 216 8.65 3.61 -1.47
N THR A 217 8.13 2.41 -1.72
CA THR A 217 8.61 1.53 -2.80
C THR A 217 7.78 1.63 -4.08
N SER A 218 6.61 2.28 -4.01
CA SER A 218 5.77 2.56 -5.19
C SER A 218 6.15 3.87 -5.87
N ALA A 219 5.89 3.97 -7.17
CA ALA A 219 6.12 5.19 -7.93
C ALA A 219 5.10 6.27 -7.53
N MET A 220 5.60 7.43 -7.10
CA MET A 220 4.76 8.61 -6.83
C MET A 220 4.11 9.12 -8.11
N GLN A 221 2.82 9.42 -8.05
CA GLN A 221 2.07 10.10 -9.10
C GLN A 221 1.74 11.54 -8.69
N SER A 222 1.38 12.37 -9.68
CA SER A 222 0.96 13.75 -9.40
C SER A 222 -0.27 13.76 -8.48
N GLY A 223 -0.20 14.56 -7.40
CA GLY A 223 -1.24 14.65 -6.38
C GLY A 223 -0.93 13.83 -5.13
N ASP A 224 -0.08 12.81 -5.22
CA ASP A 224 0.30 11.99 -4.07
C ASP A 224 1.06 12.80 -3.02
N GLU A 225 1.79 13.85 -3.44
CA GLU A 225 2.52 14.77 -2.56
C GLU A 225 1.63 15.53 -1.57
N LYS A 226 0.32 15.62 -1.84
CA LYS A 226 -0.64 16.23 -0.92
C LYS A 226 -0.96 15.32 0.27
N ILE A 227 -0.96 14.01 0.04
CA ILE A 227 -1.25 13.02 1.08
C ILE A 227 0.02 12.55 1.75
N LEU A 228 1.12 12.37 1.02
CA LEU A 228 2.37 11.82 1.54
C LEU A 228 3.39 12.93 1.82
N THR A 229 2.98 13.91 2.64
CA THR A 229 3.84 15.00 3.10
C THR A 229 4.91 14.48 4.09
N PRO A 230 6.07 15.14 4.20
CA PRO A 230 7.10 14.73 5.16
C PRO A 230 6.58 14.61 6.61
N ASP A 231 5.71 15.54 7.04
CA ASP A 231 5.20 15.54 8.40
C ASP A 231 4.23 14.38 8.69
N VAL A 232 3.39 13.99 7.73
CA VAL A 232 2.55 12.80 7.93
C VAL A 232 3.38 11.52 7.90
N LEU A 233 4.45 11.45 7.08
CA LEU A 233 5.33 10.29 7.06
C LEU A 233 6.07 10.14 8.41
N ARG A 234 6.48 11.24 9.04
CA ARG A 234 7.00 11.23 10.42
C ARG A 234 5.94 10.77 11.43
N PHE A 235 4.71 11.26 11.31
CA PHE A 235 3.60 10.80 12.16
C PHE A 235 3.32 9.30 12.02
N LEU A 236 3.31 8.76 10.79
CA LEU A 236 3.14 7.34 10.52
C LEU A 236 4.30 6.50 11.06
N LYS A 237 5.54 7.00 10.96
CA LYS A 237 6.72 6.39 11.57
C LYS A 237 6.57 6.30 13.09
N ASP A 238 6.19 7.39 13.74
CA ASP A 238 6.01 7.43 15.19
C ASP A 238 4.92 6.43 15.64
N LEU A 239 3.78 6.39 14.93
CA LEU A 239 2.73 5.40 15.16
C LEU A 239 3.28 3.97 15.04
N HIS A 240 4.00 3.67 13.97
CA HIS A 240 4.56 2.34 13.74
C HIS A 240 5.55 1.94 14.82
N GLN A 241 6.55 2.79 15.11
CA GLN A 241 7.58 2.48 16.08
C GLN A 241 7.01 2.26 17.49
N THR A 242 5.95 3.00 17.83
CA THR A 242 5.28 2.90 19.14
C THR A 242 4.45 1.62 19.26
N PHE A 243 3.65 1.29 18.24
CA PHE A 243 2.58 0.29 18.37
C PHE A 243 2.85 -1.05 17.68
N GLU A 244 3.76 -1.10 16.71
CA GLU A 244 4.06 -2.32 15.94
C GLU A 244 4.53 -3.50 16.83
N PRO A 245 5.40 -3.31 17.84
CA PRO A 245 5.79 -4.41 18.73
C PRO A 245 4.60 -5.06 19.44
N LYS A 246 3.63 -4.24 19.88
CA LYS A 246 2.42 -4.73 20.54
C LYS A 246 1.46 -5.40 19.55
N ARG A 247 1.29 -4.84 18.35
CA ARG A 247 0.52 -5.47 17.26
C ARG A 247 1.05 -6.86 16.94
N HIS A 248 2.36 -7.02 16.72
CA HIS A 248 2.98 -8.31 16.46
C HIS A 248 2.78 -9.32 17.60
N LYS A 249 2.89 -8.87 18.86
CA LYS A 249 2.63 -9.72 20.01
C LYS A 249 1.18 -10.24 20.03
N LEU A 250 0.21 -9.39 19.75
CA LEU A 250 -1.21 -9.76 19.69
C LEU A 250 -1.48 -10.75 18.55
N LEU A 251 -0.94 -10.50 17.36
CA LEU A 251 -1.04 -11.44 16.22
C LEU A 251 -0.40 -12.80 16.52
N ALA A 252 0.71 -12.83 17.24
CA ALA A 252 1.31 -14.10 17.71
C ALA A 252 0.41 -14.80 18.75
N GLN A 253 -0.25 -14.05 19.64
CA GLN A 253 -1.18 -14.59 20.62
C GLN A 253 -2.42 -15.20 19.97
N ARG A 254 -2.94 -14.63 18.86
CA ARG A 254 -4.01 -15.24 18.05
C ARG A 254 -3.64 -16.67 17.67
N LYS A 255 -2.44 -16.88 17.12
CA LYS A 255 -1.94 -18.21 16.71
C LYS A 255 -1.81 -19.18 17.89
N ILE A 256 -1.32 -18.70 19.03
CA ILE A 256 -1.20 -19.53 20.25
C ILE A 256 -2.57 -19.98 20.73
N LEU A 257 -3.55 -19.07 20.80
CA LEU A 257 -4.91 -19.39 21.22
C LEU A 257 -5.58 -20.35 20.23
N GLN A 258 -5.45 -20.08 18.94
CA GLN A 258 -5.99 -20.94 17.90
C GLN A 258 -5.40 -22.36 17.96
N ASN A 259 -4.10 -22.52 18.21
CA ASN A 259 -3.50 -23.85 18.40
C ASN A 259 -4.09 -24.59 19.61
N ARG A 260 -4.38 -23.88 20.71
CA ARG A 260 -5.06 -24.49 21.88
C ARG A 260 -6.50 -24.89 21.56
N ILE A 261 -7.18 -24.15 20.68
CA ILE A 261 -8.51 -24.54 20.21
C ILE A 261 -8.39 -25.78 19.35
N ASP A 262 -7.47 -25.79 18.39
CA ASP A 262 -7.22 -26.91 17.49
C ASP A 262 -6.92 -28.23 18.21
N THR A 263 -6.12 -28.19 19.28
CA THR A 263 -5.80 -29.38 20.12
C THR A 263 -6.96 -29.79 21.04
N GLY A 264 -7.98 -28.94 21.20
CA GLY A 264 -9.09 -29.14 22.12
C GLY A 264 -8.78 -28.76 23.57
N ASP A 265 -7.64 -28.13 23.83
CA ASP A 265 -7.23 -27.64 25.16
C ASP A 265 -8.02 -26.39 25.61
N TYR A 266 -8.70 -25.73 24.68
CA TYR A 266 -9.54 -24.58 24.94
C TYR A 266 -10.76 -24.56 24.03
N TYR A 267 -11.91 -24.18 24.58
CA TYR A 267 -13.11 -23.83 23.82
C TYR A 267 -13.54 -22.41 24.22
N PRO A 268 -14.04 -21.59 23.28
CA PRO A 268 -14.47 -20.22 23.58
C PRO A 268 -15.55 -20.18 24.67
N ASP A 269 -15.32 -19.35 25.69
CA ASP A 269 -16.26 -19.07 26.76
C ASP A 269 -15.96 -17.70 27.38
N PHE A 270 -16.90 -17.15 28.15
CA PHE A 270 -16.72 -15.89 28.87
C PHE A 270 -15.69 -16.07 29.99
N ASP A 271 -14.63 -15.25 30.01
CA ASP A 271 -13.56 -15.37 31.01
C ASP A 271 -14.09 -15.00 32.42
N PRO A 272 -14.00 -15.90 33.42
CA PRO A 272 -14.38 -15.58 34.80
C PRO A 272 -13.54 -14.44 35.40
N LYS A 273 -12.29 -14.23 34.93
CA LYS A 273 -11.39 -13.19 35.45
C LYS A 273 -11.87 -11.77 35.17
N THR A 274 -12.67 -11.58 34.12
CA THR A 274 -13.24 -10.27 33.74
C THR A 274 -14.71 -10.13 34.11
N ALA A 275 -15.25 -11.05 34.92
CA ALA A 275 -16.65 -11.03 35.36
C ALA A 275 -17.03 -9.72 36.07
N GLU A 276 -16.11 -9.08 36.78
CA GLU A 276 -16.35 -7.79 37.44
C GLU A 276 -16.70 -6.69 36.43
N ILE A 277 -15.97 -6.59 35.31
CA ILE A 277 -16.25 -5.64 34.21
C ILE A 277 -17.67 -5.86 33.67
N ARG A 278 -18.03 -7.13 33.46
CA ARG A 278 -19.36 -7.52 32.96
C ARG A 278 -20.46 -7.32 33.99
N SER A 279 -20.22 -7.46 35.28
CA SER A 279 -21.26 -7.31 36.30
C SER A 279 -21.49 -5.85 36.71
N ASP A 280 -20.46 -5.00 36.62
CA ASP A 280 -20.52 -3.60 36.98
C ASP A 280 -21.50 -2.83 36.07
N ARG A 281 -22.49 -2.15 36.67
CA ARG A 281 -23.45 -1.28 35.97
C ARG A 281 -23.11 0.21 36.07
N GLY A 282 -22.05 0.56 36.79
CA GLY A 282 -21.61 1.93 37.02
C GLY A 282 -20.86 2.56 35.85
N TRP A 283 -20.28 1.75 34.96
CA TRP A 283 -19.57 2.26 33.78
C TRP A 283 -20.42 2.18 32.51
N GLN A 284 -20.21 3.19 31.66
CA GLN A 284 -20.80 3.38 30.34
C GLN A 284 -19.76 3.98 29.39
N GLY A 285 -20.00 3.94 28.08
CA GLY A 285 -19.17 4.63 27.10
C GLY A 285 -19.24 6.15 27.25
N ALA A 286 -18.26 6.84 26.68
CA ALA A 286 -18.20 8.29 26.63
C ALA A 286 -19.40 8.89 25.85
N PRO A 287 -19.70 10.18 26.04
CA PRO A 287 -20.76 10.86 25.30
C PRO A 287 -20.59 10.68 23.78
N ILE A 288 -21.71 10.36 23.11
CA ILE A 288 -21.77 10.22 21.66
C ILE A 288 -21.92 11.63 21.04
N PRO A 289 -21.12 11.99 20.01
CA PRO A 289 -21.27 13.24 19.28
C PRO A 289 -22.64 13.43 18.65
N LYS A 290 -23.07 14.68 18.50
CA LYS A 290 -24.44 15.03 18.05
C LYS A 290 -24.77 14.45 16.68
N ASP A 291 -23.83 14.47 15.75
CA ASP A 291 -23.97 13.97 14.38
C ASP A 291 -23.93 12.42 14.29
N LEU A 292 -23.58 11.73 15.37
CA LEU A 292 -23.68 10.27 15.52
C LEU A 292 -24.88 9.82 16.36
N MET A 293 -25.74 10.74 16.82
CA MET A 293 -26.90 10.38 17.65
C MET A 293 -28.03 9.69 16.88
N ASP A 294 -28.06 9.79 15.55
CA ASP A 294 -29.02 9.12 14.68
C ASP A 294 -28.28 8.40 13.56
N ARG A 295 -28.22 7.07 13.66
CA ARG A 295 -27.47 6.18 12.75
C ARG A 295 -28.38 5.16 12.08
N ARG A 296 -29.68 5.46 11.97
CA ARG A 296 -30.72 4.48 11.60
C ARG A 296 -30.44 3.70 10.30
N VAL A 297 -29.80 4.34 9.31
CA VAL A 297 -29.32 3.69 8.10
C VAL A 297 -27.94 4.23 7.77
N GLU A 298 -26.97 3.33 7.64
CA GLU A 298 -25.65 3.62 7.12
C GLU A 298 -25.44 2.92 5.78
N ILE A 299 -24.74 3.59 4.87
CA ILE A 299 -24.29 3.00 3.62
C ILE A 299 -22.80 2.67 3.74
N THR A 300 -22.38 1.52 3.23
CA THR A 300 -20.95 1.16 3.14
C THR A 300 -20.50 1.15 1.69
N GLY A 301 -19.23 1.44 1.43
CA GLY A 301 -18.68 1.36 0.09
C GLY A 301 -17.22 1.77 -0.02
N PRO A 302 -16.60 1.49 -1.17
CA PRO A 302 -15.19 1.77 -1.42
C PRO A 302 -14.90 3.27 -1.46
N THR A 303 -13.62 3.61 -1.38
CA THR A 303 -13.14 5.00 -1.35
C THR A 303 -12.91 5.62 -2.73
N ASP A 304 -13.46 5.03 -3.80
CA ASP A 304 -13.41 5.65 -5.12
C ASP A 304 -14.26 6.92 -5.17
N ARG A 305 -13.79 7.91 -5.93
CA ARG A 305 -14.38 9.26 -5.93
C ARG A 305 -15.87 9.27 -6.23
N LYS A 306 -16.31 8.43 -7.17
CA LYS A 306 -17.71 8.40 -7.59
C LYS A 306 -18.59 7.78 -6.51
N MET A 307 -18.13 6.69 -5.88
CA MET A 307 -18.88 6.04 -4.81
C MET A 307 -18.92 6.89 -3.56
N VAL A 308 -17.83 7.56 -3.17
CA VAL A 308 -17.82 8.52 -2.06
C VAL A 308 -18.88 9.60 -2.26
N ILE A 309 -18.91 10.23 -3.44
CA ILE A 309 -19.91 11.27 -3.77
C ILE A 309 -21.33 10.69 -3.72
N ASN A 310 -21.56 9.52 -4.31
CA ASN A 310 -22.89 8.92 -4.33
C ASN A 310 -23.38 8.51 -2.94
N ALA A 311 -22.49 7.98 -2.10
CA ALA A 311 -22.80 7.54 -0.75
C ALA A 311 -23.13 8.72 0.16
N LEU A 312 -22.34 9.80 0.12
CA LEU A 312 -22.60 11.01 0.89
C LEU A 312 -23.92 11.71 0.49
N ASN A 313 -24.32 11.59 -0.77
CA ASN A 313 -25.58 12.16 -1.29
C ASN A 313 -26.76 11.17 -1.27
N SER A 314 -26.60 10.00 -0.64
CA SER A 314 -27.56 8.90 -0.73
C SER A 314 -28.80 9.06 0.14
N GLY A 315 -28.76 9.97 1.13
CA GLY A 315 -29.79 10.12 2.16
C GLY A 315 -29.62 9.19 3.36
N ALA A 316 -28.56 8.38 3.41
CA ALA A 316 -28.12 7.71 4.63
C ALA A 316 -27.69 8.72 5.70
N LYS A 317 -27.69 8.30 6.97
CA LYS A 317 -27.19 9.12 8.09
C LYS A 317 -25.67 9.04 8.24
N VAL A 318 -25.10 7.90 7.86
CA VAL A 318 -23.65 7.69 7.90
C VAL A 318 -23.21 6.97 6.62
N PHE A 319 -22.04 7.35 6.11
CA PHE A 319 -21.29 6.62 5.10
C PHE A 319 -20.03 6.04 5.75
N MET A 320 -19.92 4.71 5.76
CA MET A 320 -18.67 4.03 6.09
C MET A 320 -17.81 3.92 4.83
N ALA A 321 -16.78 4.74 4.78
CA ALA A 321 -15.77 4.74 3.74
C ALA A 321 -14.77 3.62 3.99
N ASP A 322 -14.71 2.65 3.08
CA ASP A 322 -14.07 1.39 3.36
C ASP A 322 -12.73 1.23 2.65
N PHE A 323 -11.63 1.23 3.42
CA PHE A 323 -10.30 0.86 2.93
C PHE A 323 -10.02 -0.65 3.09
N GLU A 324 -10.96 -1.41 3.66
CA GLU A 324 -10.86 -2.81 4.04
C GLU A 324 -11.56 -3.74 3.03
N ASP A 325 -12.57 -4.51 3.42
CA ASP A 325 -13.06 -5.66 2.65
C ASP A 325 -13.70 -5.34 1.31
N SER A 326 -14.33 -4.17 1.14
CA SER A 326 -14.87 -3.73 -0.16
C SER A 326 -13.86 -2.98 -1.02
N ASN A 327 -12.61 -2.87 -0.58
CA ASN A 327 -11.54 -2.24 -1.31
C ASN A 327 -10.41 -3.23 -1.65
N SER A 328 -9.97 -3.22 -2.91
CA SER A 328 -8.70 -3.88 -3.23
C SER A 328 -7.56 -2.93 -2.85
N PRO A 329 -6.60 -3.33 -2.00
CA PRO A 329 -5.59 -2.43 -1.47
C PRO A 329 -4.40 -2.26 -2.42
N THR A 330 -4.67 -1.95 -3.70
CA THR A 330 -3.63 -1.43 -4.59
C THR A 330 -3.07 -0.15 -4.01
N TRP A 331 -1.80 0.18 -4.29
CA TRP A 331 -1.24 1.45 -3.84
C TRP A 331 -2.09 2.63 -4.30
N ARG A 332 -2.55 2.58 -5.55
CA ARG A 332 -3.38 3.64 -6.14
C ARG A 332 -4.71 3.81 -5.42
N ASN A 333 -5.44 2.73 -5.11
CA ASN A 333 -6.73 2.81 -4.41
C ASN A 333 -6.57 3.41 -3.00
N GLN A 334 -5.50 3.03 -2.30
CA GLN A 334 -5.22 3.54 -0.96
C GLN A 334 -4.92 5.05 -0.99
N ILE A 335 -4.02 5.50 -1.87
CA ILE A 335 -3.70 6.93 -1.95
C ILE A 335 -4.85 7.75 -2.55
N GLU A 336 -5.52 7.28 -3.61
CA GLU A 336 -6.71 7.97 -4.14
C GLU A 336 -7.84 8.05 -3.11
N GLY A 337 -8.07 7.02 -2.32
CA GLY A 337 -9.07 7.07 -1.26
C GLY A 337 -8.78 8.21 -0.28
N GLN A 338 -7.53 8.35 0.16
CA GLN A 338 -7.12 9.43 1.06
C GLN A 338 -7.23 10.81 0.39
N ILE A 339 -6.85 10.93 -0.89
CA ILE A 339 -7.07 12.15 -1.70
C ILE A 339 -8.56 12.49 -1.76
N ASN A 340 -9.44 11.51 -1.99
CA ASN A 340 -10.87 11.74 -2.10
C ASN A 340 -11.46 12.28 -0.80
N PHE A 341 -10.95 11.89 0.37
CA PHE A 341 -11.37 12.49 1.64
C PHE A 341 -10.77 13.88 1.88
N HIS A 342 -9.49 14.06 1.56
CA HIS A 342 -8.79 15.32 1.78
C HIS A 342 -9.27 16.45 0.85
N GLU A 343 -9.49 16.13 -0.44
CA GLU A 343 -9.85 17.08 -1.49
C GLU A 343 -11.35 17.20 -1.71
N SER A 344 -12.15 16.19 -1.35
CA SER A 344 -13.60 16.39 -1.43
C SER A 344 -13.87 17.66 -0.64
N PRO A 345 -14.44 18.70 -1.26
CA PRO A 345 -14.98 19.76 -0.44
C PRO A 345 -15.90 18.99 0.48
N LEU A 346 -15.60 19.08 1.77
CA LEU A 346 -16.56 18.88 2.80
C LEU A 346 -17.63 20.01 2.68
N SER A 347 -18.07 20.32 1.45
CA SER A 347 -19.30 21.01 1.12
C SER A 347 -20.40 20.04 1.48
N PHE A 348 -20.66 20.00 2.80
CA PHE A 348 -21.92 19.65 3.43
C PHE A 348 -23.05 20.59 2.97
N GLU A 349 -23.08 21.00 1.70
CA GLU A 349 -24.05 21.97 1.22
C GLU A 349 -25.44 21.34 1.06
N GLN A 350 -25.58 20.00 1.12
CA GLN A 350 -26.87 19.33 0.89
C GLN A 350 -27.24 18.11 1.76
N GLY A 351 -26.44 17.63 2.73
CA GLY A 351 -26.79 16.38 3.45
C GLY A 351 -26.35 16.26 4.91
N ASP A 352 -27.24 15.69 5.74
CA ASP A 352 -27.02 15.26 7.14
C ASP A 352 -26.12 14.00 7.26
N CYS A 353 -25.41 13.57 6.21
CA CYS A 353 -24.65 12.32 6.20
C CYS A 353 -23.25 12.53 6.80
N CYS A 354 -22.97 11.87 7.92
CA CYS A 354 -21.64 11.81 8.51
C CYS A 354 -20.75 10.78 7.78
N ALA A 355 -19.43 10.95 7.82
CA ALA A 355 -18.47 10.00 7.24
C ALA A 355 -17.64 9.34 8.34
N GLU A 356 -17.58 8.01 8.35
CA GLU A 356 -16.67 7.22 9.18
C GLU A 356 -15.69 6.46 8.26
N SER A 357 -14.43 6.34 8.66
CA SER A 357 -13.41 5.61 7.89
C SER A 357 -13.17 4.21 8.48
N ALA A 358 -13.26 3.17 7.67
CA ALA A 358 -12.85 1.82 8.06
C ALA A 358 -11.42 1.55 7.59
N SER A 359 -10.50 1.39 8.53
CA SER A 359 -9.10 1.03 8.25
C SER A 359 -8.95 -0.47 8.06
N ARG A 360 -7.94 -0.91 7.29
CA ARG A 360 -7.58 -2.33 7.17
C ARG A 360 -7.35 -2.99 8.54
N GLY A 361 -7.78 -4.24 8.70
CA GLY A 361 -7.65 -4.99 9.96
C GLY A 361 -6.20 -5.28 10.37
N TRP A 362 -5.99 -5.60 11.65
CA TRP A 362 -4.65 -5.73 12.26
C TRP A 362 -3.71 -6.74 11.59
N HIS A 363 -4.21 -7.67 10.79
CA HIS A 363 -3.42 -8.70 10.13
C HIS A 363 -2.72 -8.20 8.85
N LEU A 364 -3.19 -7.11 8.24
CA LEU A 364 -2.65 -6.58 7.00
C LEU A 364 -1.44 -5.66 7.23
N THR A 365 -0.54 -5.63 6.26
CA THR A 365 0.59 -4.70 6.16
C THR A 365 0.49 -3.89 4.88
N GLU A 366 0.98 -2.65 4.90
CA GLU A 366 1.14 -1.82 3.71
C GLU A 366 2.56 -2.05 3.17
N LYS A 367 2.67 -2.82 2.08
CA LYS A 367 3.96 -3.27 1.54
C LYS A 367 4.71 -2.16 0.80
N HIS A 368 4.01 -1.08 0.43
CA HIS A 368 4.61 0.04 -0.29
C HIS A 368 5.30 1.05 0.62
N VAL A 369 5.09 0.95 1.95
CA VAL A 369 5.69 1.87 2.92
C VAL A 369 6.48 1.07 3.93
N LEU A 370 7.79 1.29 3.96
CA LEU A 370 8.71 0.58 4.83
C LEU A 370 9.19 1.52 5.93
N VAL A 371 9.06 1.09 7.19
CA VAL A 371 9.70 1.73 8.34
C VAL A 371 10.85 0.84 8.78
N ASN A 372 12.10 1.35 8.76
CA ASN A 372 13.29 0.54 9.04
C ASN A 372 13.36 -0.75 8.19
N LYS A 373 13.05 -0.63 6.88
CA LYS A 373 12.99 -1.75 5.91
C LYS A 373 11.91 -2.81 6.17
N LYS A 374 10.97 -2.57 7.09
CA LYS A 374 9.83 -3.47 7.36
C LYS A 374 8.52 -2.82 6.93
N PRO A 375 7.58 -3.58 6.32
CA PRO A 375 6.27 -3.05 5.97
C PRO A 375 5.54 -2.43 7.16
N LEU A 376 4.95 -1.26 6.94
CA LEU A 376 4.09 -0.57 7.90
C LEU A 376 2.81 -1.40 8.14
N SER A 377 2.21 -1.28 9.33
CA SER A 377 0.86 -1.82 9.58
C SER A 377 -0.15 -1.11 8.68
N ALA A 378 -0.92 -1.87 7.90
CA ALA A 378 -1.95 -1.31 7.03
C ALA A 378 -2.99 -0.50 7.83
N SER A 379 -3.40 -1.03 8.99
CA SER A 379 -4.32 -0.35 9.91
C SER A 379 -3.84 1.05 10.31
N LEU A 380 -2.57 1.17 10.68
CA LEU A 380 -1.97 2.44 11.11
C LEU A 380 -1.74 3.39 9.94
N PHE A 381 -1.49 2.86 8.74
CA PHE A 381 -1.37 3.65 7.53
C PHE A 381 -2.70 4.32 7.16
N ASP A 382 -3.79 3.54 7.06
CA ASP A 382 -5.11 4.05 6.66
C ASP A 382 -5.66 5.04 7.69
N TYR A 383 -5.62 4.64 8.96
CA TYR A 383 -6.02 5.46 10.10
C TYR A 383 -5.17 6.74 10.17
N GLY A 384 -3.84 6.59 10.09
CA GLY A 384 -2.89 7.67 10.30
C GLY A 384 -2.99 8.75 9.23
N LEU A 385 -3.11 8.37 7.96
CA LEU A 385 -3.35 9.33 6.88
C LEU A 385 -4.69 10.04 7.05
N PHE A 386 -5.76 9.31 7.34
CA PHE A 386 -7.09 9.91 7.47
C PHE A 386 -7.15 10.90 8.64
N VAL A 387 -6.68 10.50 9.83
CA VAL A 387 -6.77 11.34 11.03
C VAL A 387 -5.89 12.58 10.91
N TYR A 388 -4.67 12.43 10.37
CA TYR A 388 -3.71 13.53 10.25
C TYR A 388 -4.26 14.65 9.34
N HIS A 389 -4.83 14.28 8.19
CA HIS A 389 -5.30 15.24 7.20
C HIS A 389 -6.67 15.83 7.53
N ASN A 390 -7.54 15.11 8.25
CA ASN A 390 -8.94 15.49 8.37
C ASN A 390 -9.39 15.88 9.78
N ALA A 391 -8.71 15.44 10.85
CA ALA A 391 -9.24 15.57 12.21
C ALA A 391 -9.55 17.01 12.62
N LYS A 392 -8.63 17.95 12.41
CA LYS A 392 -8.83 19.37 12.77
C LYS A 392 -10.01 19.98 12.01
N ALA A 393 -10.07 19.78 10.69
CA ALA A 393 -11.17 20.28 9.87
C ALA A 393 -12.53 19.65 10.24
N LEU A 394 -12.54 18.37 10.65
CA LEU A 394 -13.73 17.69 11.16
C LEU A 394 -14.21 18.27 12.49
N VAL A 395 -13.29 18.57 13.41
CA VAL A 395 -13.61 19.17 14.70
C VAL A 395 -14.09 20.62 14.55
N ASP A 396 -13.41 21.42 13.72
CA ASP A 396 -13.72 22.85 13.54
C ASP A 396 -15.15 23.10 13.01
N LYS A 397 -15.70 22.15 12.25
CA LYS A 397 -17.08 22.21 11.74
C LYS A 397 -18.11 21.51 12.63
N GLY A 398 -17.72 21.06 13.83
CA GLY A 398 -18.61 20.44 14.81
C GLY A 398 -18.90 18.94 14.61
N SER A 399 -18.04 18.24 13.87
CA SER A 399 -18.02 16.79 13.72
C SER A 399 -16.76 16.21 14.39
N GLY A 400 -16.23 15.09 13.94
CA GLY A 400 -14.99 14.51 14.47
C GLY A 400 -14.39 13.39 13.61
N PRO A 401 -13.15 12.96 13.93
CA PRO A 401 -12.52 11.82 13.27
C PRO A 401 -13.13 10.50 13.80
N TYR A 402 -13.96 9.87 12.97
CA TYR A 402 -14.73 8.67 13.31
C TYR A 402 -14.28 7.45 12.52
N PHE A 403 -14.23 6.30 13.19
CA PHE A 403 -13.66 5.08 12.62
C PHE A 403 -14.49 3.83 12.85
N TYR A 404 -14.52 2.96 11.84
CA TYR A 404 -14.94 1.57 12.01
C TYR A 404 -13.71 0.66 12.19
N LEU A 405 -13.75 -0.22 13.20
CA LEU A 405 -12.64 -1.11 13.56
C LEU A 405 -12.99 -2.57 13.24
N PRO A 406 -12.42 -3.17 12.18
CA PRO A 406 -12.77 -4.51 11.74
C PRO A 406 -11.96 -5.61 12.42
N LYS A 407 -12.53 -6.82 12.41
CA LYS A 407 -11.86 -8.11 12.65
C LYS A 407 -11.01 -8.19 13.93
N LEU A 408 -11.44 -7.51 15.00
CA LEU A 408 -10.85 -7.67 16.33
C LEU A 408 -11.25 -9.04 16.90
N GLU A 409 -10.32 -9.72 17.56
CA GLU A 409 -10.59 -11.04 18.16
C GLU A 409 -10.78 -10.99 19.68
N ASN A 410 -10.32 -9.93 20.35
CA ASN A 410 -10.29 -9.82 21.80
C ASN A 410 -10.13 -8.36 22.29
N ALA A 411 -10.30 -8.14 23.59
CA ALA A 411 -10.22 -6.84 24.23
C ALA A 411 -8.81 -6.23 24.28
N GLU A 412 -7.74 -7.02 24.21
CA GLU A 412 -6.37 -6.47 24.21
C GLU A 412 -6.04 -5.78 22.87
N GLU A 413 -6.65 -6.22 21.78
CA GLU A 413 -6.59 -5.53 20.48
C GLU A 413 -7.43 -4.25 20.47
N ALA A 414 -8.57 -4.23 21.15
CA ALA A 414 -9.33 -3.01 21.38
C ALA A 414 -8.54 -2.01 22.23
N LYS A 415 -7.82 -2.50 23.25
CA LYS A 415 -6.91 -1.69 24.06
C LYS A 415 -5.75 -1.13 23.26
N LEU A 416 -5.20 -1.87 22.29
CA LEU A 416 -4.19 -1.34 21.37
C LEU A 416 -4.74 -0.13 20.60
N TRP A 417 -5.97 -0.21 20.09
CA TRP A 417 -6.62 0.95 19.45
C TRP A 417 -6.81 2.12 20.41
N ALA A 418 -7.24 1.88 21.66
CA ALA A 418 -7.37 2.94 22.66
C ALA A 418 -6.04 3.68 22.92
N GLU A 419 -4.92 2.95 22.95
CA GLU A 419 -3.57 3.53 23.09
C GLU A 419 -3.15 4.32 21.84
N VAL A 420 -3.48 3.81 20.63
CA VAL A 420 -3.26 4.52 19.37
C VAL A 420 -4.03 5.84 19.31
N PHE A 421 -5.30 5.84 19.74
CA PHE A 421 -6.13 7.04 19.78
C PHE A 421 -5.59 8.06 20.78
N ALA A 422 -5.27 7.64 22.02
CA ALA A 422 -4.70 8.52 23.03
C ALA A 422 -3.40 9.18 22.55
N PHE A 423 -2.51 8.40 21.95
CA PHE A 423 -1.27 8.91 21.37
C PHE A 423 -1.53 9.92 20.23
N THR A 424 -2.51 9.64 19.38
CA THR A 424 -2.85 10.52 18.26
C THR A 424 -3.45 11.83 18.73
N GLU A 425 -4.34 11.79 19.72
CA GLU A 425 -4.95 13.00 20.29
C GLU A 425 -3.88 13.89 20.92
N ASP A 426 -2.94 13.33 21.67
CA ASP A 426 -1.78 14.06 22.20
C ASP A 426 -0.94 14.66 21.06
N LYS A 427 -0.55 13.84 20.07
CA LYS A 427 0.32 14.30 18.97
C LYS A 427 -0.30 15.36 18.08
N LEU A 428 -1.62 15.33 17.89
CA LEU A 428 -2.34 16.28 17.04
C LEU A 428 -2.96 17.44 17.84
N ASN A 429 -2.74 17.50 19.16
CA ASN A 429 -3.35 18.46 20.08
C ASN A 429 -4.89 18.46 20.00
N LEU A 430 -5.49 17.27 19.98
CA LEU A 430 -6.93 17.09 20.08
C LEU A 430 -7.32 16.83 21.55
N PRO A 431 -8.49 17.30 22.01
CA PRO A 431 -9.00 16.94 23.33
C PRO A 431 -9.16 15.42 23.48
N HIS A 432 -8.96 14.90 24.70
CA HIS A 432 -9.16 13.47 25.00
C HIS A 432 -10.58 13.01 24.64
N GLY A 433 -10.71 11.90 23.91
CA GLY A 433 -11.98 11.34 23.47
C GLY A 433 -12.65 12.12 22.34
N THR A 434 -11.87 12.86 21.54
CA THR A 434 -12.30 13.48 20.27
C THR A 434 -12.50 12.42 19.19
N ILE A 435 -11.58 11.45 19.12
CA ILE A 435 -11.70 10.32 18.21
C ILE A 435 -12.85 9.43 18.67
N LYS A 436 -13.69 8.95 17.74
CA LYS A 436 -14.74 7.97 18.06
C LYS A 436 -14.62 6.73 17.20
N CYS A 437 -15.07 5.60 17.73
CA CYS A 437 -15.06 4.35 16.98
C CYS A 437 -16.30 3.50 17.16
N THR A 438 -16.63 2.77 16.09
CA THR A 438 -17.59 1.68 16.09
C THR A 438 -16.84 0.37 15.82
N VAL A 439 -17.02 -0.66 16.64
CA VAL A 439 -16.29 -1.93 16.49
C VAL A 439 -17.18 -2.98 15.81
N LEU A 440 -16.69 -3.62 14.75
CA LEU A 440 -17.39 -4.76 14.16
C LEU A 440 -17.14 -6.00 15.03
N ILE A 441 -18.18 -6.53 15.67
CA ILE A 441 -18.08 -7.82 16.38
C ILE A 441 -18.28 -8.94 15.38
N GLU A 442 -17.37 -9.09 14.45
CA GLU A 442 -17.46 -10.03 13.32
C GLU A 442 -16.49 -11.20 13.45
N HIS A 443 -15.93 -11.40 14.64
CA HIS A 443 -15.15 -12.57 15.00
C HIS A 443 -15.82 -13.32 16.15
N LEU A 444 -15.89 -14.66 16.07
CA LEU A 444 -16.54 -15.49 17.08
C LEU A 444 -15.97 -15.24 18.48
N LEU A 445 -14.65 -15.15 18.63
CA LEU A 445 -14.01 -14.89 19.93
C LEU A 445 -14.37 -13.52 20.50
N ALA A 446 -14.60 -12.50 19.66
CA ALA A 446 -14.99 -11.18 20.11
C ALA A 446 -16.42 -11.16 20.68
N ALA A 447 -17.31 -12.07 20.26
CA ALA A 447 -18.64 -12.18 20.86
C ALA A 447 -18.61 -12.57 22.35
N PHE A 448 -17.54 -13.23 22.80
CA PHE A 448 -17.31 -13.57 24.21
C PHE A 448 -16.67 -12.44 25.02
N GLN A 449 -16.27 -11.35 24.35
CA GLN A 449 -15.54 -10.23 24.95
C GLN A 449 -16.15 -8.87 24.60
N MET A 450 -17.42 -8.80 24.21
CA MET A 450 -18.07 -7.54 23.81
C MET A 450 -17.99 -6.47 24.92
N ASP A 451 -18.21 -6.87 26.17
CA ASP A 451 -18.17 -5.96 27.33
C ASP A 451 -16.72 -5.48 27.59
N GLU A 452 -15.74 -6.37 27.49
CA GLU A 452 -14.33 -6.09 27.68
C GLU A 452 -13.75 -5.22 26.54
N ILE A 453 -14.16 -5.45 25.30
CA ILE A 453 -13.85 -4.62 24.13
C ILE A 453 -14.40 -3.21 24.33
N ALA A 454 -15.68 -3.10 24.70
CA ALA A 454 -16.29 -1.81 24.99
C ALA A 454 -15.64 -1.11 26.19
N TYR A 455 -15.22 -1.85 27.21
CA TYR A 455 -14.50 -1.29 28.36
C TYR A 455 -13.11 -0.77 27.99
N ALA A 456 -12.36 -1.53 27.18
CA ALA A 456 -11.03 -1.13 26.71
C ALA A 456 -11.06 0.16 25.88
N LEU A 457 -12.16 0.38 25.15
CA LEU A 457 -12.37 1.56 24.30
C LEU A 457 -13.35 2.57 24.92
N LYS A 458 -13.68 2.50 26.22
CA LYS A 458 -14.81 3.26 26.81
C LYS A 458 -14.78 4.78 26.57
N ASP A 459 -13.61 5.37 26.38
CA ASP A 459 -13.46 6.81 26.13
C ASP A 459 -13.73 7.21 24.66
N TYR A 460 -13.70 6.23 23.75
CA TYR A 460 -13.75 6.41 22.30
C TYR A 460 -14.95 5.70 21.63
N ILE A 461 -15.41 4.59 22.20
CA ILE A 461 -16.42 3.73 21.56
C ILE A 461 -17.80 4.37 21.58
N VAL A 462 -18.44 4.35 20.41
CA VAL A 462 -19.83 4.79 20.22
C VAL A 462 -20.76 3.66 19.85
N GLY A 463 -20.26 2.49 19.45
CA GLY A 463 -21.10 1.33 19.17
C GLY A 463 -20.36 0.05 18.81
N LEU A 464 -21.14 -1.03 18.72
CA LEU A 464 -20.75 -2.31 18.13
C LEU A 464 -21.64 -2.60 16.92
N ASN A 465 -21.10 -3.29 15.91
CA ASN A 465 -21.84 -3.70 14.72
C ASN A 465 -21.92 -5.23 14.61
N CYS A 466 -23.07 -5.72 14.15
CA CYS A 466 -23.28 -7.14 13.86
C CYS A 466 -23.03 -7.48 12.37
N GLY A 467 -22.01 -8.31 12.11
CA GLY A 467 -21.70 -8.86 10.79
C GLY A 467 -22.22 -10.28 10.60
N ARG A 468 -22.42 -10.70 9.34
CA ARG A 468 -22.82 -12.09 8.99
C ARG A 468 -21.66 -12.89 8.40
N TRP A 469 -21.09 -12.46 7.29
CA TRP A 469 -20.13 -13.28 6.55
C TRP A 469 -18.80 -13.47 7.29
N ASP A 470 -18.18 -12.40 7.78
CA ASP A 470 -16.97 -12.50 8.60
C ASP A 470 -17.21 -13.30 9.89
N TYR A 471 -18.38 -13.15 10.53
CA TYR A 471 -18.70 -13.90 11.74
C TYR A 471 -18.78 -15.41 11.48
N ILE A 472 -19.50 -15.84 10.44
CA ILE A 472 -19.58 -17.26 10.09
C ILE A 472 -18.23 -17.77 9.58
N PHE A 473 -17.47 -16.95 8.85
CA PHE A 473 -16.12 -17.28 8.41
C PHE A 473 -15.20 -17.54 9.62
N SER A 474 -15.22 -16.65 10.60
CA SER A 474 -14.46 -16.80 11.84
C SER A 474 -14.88 -18.03 12.64
N TYR A 475 -16.17 -18.38 12.64
CA TYR A 475 -16.66 -19.61 13.26
C TYR A 475 -15.99 -20.84 12.65
N ILE A 476 -15.91 -20.91 11.31
CA ILE A 476 -15.21 -22.00 10.62
C ILE A 476 -13.73 -21.99 10.98
N LYS A 477 -13.07 -20.83 10.99
CA LYS A 477 -11.64 -20.71 11.34
C LYS A 477 -11.35 -21.17 12.75
N VAL A 478 -12.10 -20.67 13.72
CA VAL A 478 -11.94 -21.00 15.14
C VAL A 478 -12.11 -22.50 15.36
N PHE A 479 -13.12 -23.12 14.74
CA PHE A 479 -13.42 -24.53 14.91
C PHE A 479 -12.91 -25.45 13.79
N ARG A 480 -11.90 -25.01 13.01
CA ARG A 480 -11.47 -25.67 11.77
C ARG A 480 -11.13 -27.15 11.93
N ASN A 481 -10.59 -27.57 13.07
CA ASN A 481 -10.16 -28.95 13.34
C ASN A 481 -11.22 -29.80 14.05
N HIS A 482 -12.39 -29.26 14.32
CA HIS A 482 -13.45 -29.91 15.10
C HIS A 482 -14.63 -30.29 14.23
N ARG A 483 -14.69 -31.55 13.79
CA ARG A 483 -15.76 -32.08 12.92
C ARG A 483 -17.17 -31.83 13.47
N LYS A 484 -17.34 -31.74 14.80
CA LYS A 484 -18.63 -31.46 15.44
C LYS A 484 -19.20 -30.07 15.12
N PHE A 485 -18.39 -29.16 14.60
CA PHE A 485 -18.77 -27.80 14.20
C PHE A 485 -18.85 -27.62 12.67
N LEU A 486 -19.09 -28.71 11.94
CA LEU A 486 -19.26 -28.70 10.49
C LEU A 486 -20.55 -27.97 10.10
N LEU A 487 -20.42 -26.85 9.39
CA LEU A 487 -21.56 -26.01 9.02
C LEU A 487 -22.31 -26.53 7.77
N PRO A 488 -23.62 -26.25 7.67
CA PRO A 488 -24.39 -26.43 6.44
C PRO A 488 -24.05 -25.33 5.42
N ASP A 489 -24.74 -25.34 4.28
CA ASP A 489 -24.62 -24.33 3.23
C ASP A 489 -24.84 -22.90 3.77
N ARG A 490 -23.91 -21.98 3.48
CA ARG A 490 -23.94 -20.61 4.03
C ARG A 490 -25.20 -19.84 3.62
N PHE A 491 -25.83 -20.20 2.51
CA PHE A 491 -27.09 -19.58 2.07
C PHE A 491 -28.26 -19.90 3.01
N GLN A 492 -28.19 -21.00 3.76
CA GLN A 492 -29.20 -21.41 4.74
C GLN A 492 -28.96 -20.80 6.13
N ILE A 493 -27.73 -20.35 6.41
CA ILE A 493 -27.33 -19.77 7.71
C ILE A 493 -27.71 -18.29 7.76
N THR A 494 -28.95 -17.97 8.13
CA THR A 494 -29.47 -16.60 8.24
C THR A 494 -29.33 -16.04 9.65
N MET A 495 -29.57 -14.73 9.84
CA MET A 495 -29.52 -14.08 11.17
C MET A 495 -30.59 -14.60 12.17
N THR A 496 -31.54 -15.42 11.74
CA THR A 496 -32.48 -16.11 12.63
C THR A 496 -31.97 -17.47 13.11
N SER A 497 -30.85 -17.97 12.57
CA SER A 497 -30.19 -19.19 13.06
C SER A 497 -29.79 -19.00 14.52
N GLU A 498 -29.94 -20.03 15.35
CA GLU A 498 -29.83 -19.92 16.82
C GLU A 498 -28.58 -19.17 17.30
N PHE A 499 -27.39 -19.50 16.79
CA PHE A 499 -26.16 -18.85 17.23
C PHE A 499 -26.02 -17.39 16.78
N LEU A 500 -26.47 -17.05 15.56
CA LEU A 500 -26.45 -15.67 15.07
C LEU A 500 -27.51 -14.82 15.76
N ARG A 501 -28.67 -15.42 16.06
CA ARG A 501 -29.70 -14.81 16.87
C ARG A 501 -29.18 -14.51 18.27
N ALA A 502 -28.47 -15.48 18.85
CA ALA A 502 -27.93 -15.33 20.19
C ALA A 502 -26.89 -14.21 20.26
N TYR A 503 -26.01 -14.17 19.27
CA TYR A 503 -25.01 -13.15 19.03
C TYR A 503 -25.60 -11.74 18.87
N SER A 504 -26.60 -11.55 18.00
CA SER A 504 -27.22 -10.24 17.77
C SER A 504 -27.90 -9.69 19.03
N LEU A 505 -28.67 -10.52 19.73
CA LEU A 505 -29.34 -10.11 20.97
C LEU A 505 -28.34 -9.82 22.11
N LEU A 506 -27.24 -10.56 22.19
CA LEU A 506 -26.17 -10.31 23.15
C LEU A 506 -25.47 -8.98 22.86
N SER A 507 -25.23 -8.66 21.58
CA SER A 507 -24.67 -7.38 21.15
C SER A 507 -25.56 -6.21 21.56
N ILE A 508 -26.88 -6.27 21.26
CA ILE A 508 -27.86 -5.26 21.68
C ILE A 508 -27.86 -5.08 23.20
N LYS A 509 -27.96 -6.19 23.95
CA LYS A 509 -27.96 -6.17 25.42
C LYS A 509 -26.70 -5.48 25.95
N THR A 510 -25.54 -5.80 25.40
CA THR A 510 -24.25 -5.28 25.85
C THR A 510 -24.15 -3.79 25.54
N CYS A 511 -24.38 -3.39 24.28
CA CYS A 511 -24.32 -1.99 23.86
C CYS A 511 -25.25 -1.07 24.66
N HIS A 512 -26.51 -1.45 24.79
CA HIS A 512 -27.51 -0.60 25.45
C HIS A 512 -27.27 -0.48 26.95
N LYS A 513 -26.72 -1.52 27.58
CA LYS A 513 -26.26 -1.45 28.96
C LYS A 513 -25.12 -0.46 29.13
N ARG A 514 -24.25 -0.33 28.12
CA ARG A 514 -23.09 0.59 28.10
C ARG A 514 -23.38 1.95 27.49
N LYS A 515 -24.63 2.23 27.12
CA LYS A 515 -25.04 3.49 26.47
C LYS A 515 -24.30 3.78 25.16
N ILE A 516 -24.02 2.73 24.40
CA ILE A 516 -23.46 2.81 23.04
C ILE A 516 -24.43 2.15 22.04
N PHE A 517 -24.22 2.41 20.75
CA PHE A 517 -25.04 1.89 19.66
C PHE A 517 -24.87 0.39 19.44
N ALA A 518 -25.97 -0.31 19.14
CA ALA A 518 -25.99 -1.66 18.58
C ALA A 518 -26.42 -1.62 17.12
N MET A 519 -25.48 -1.70 16.19
CA MET A 519 -25.74 -1.65 14.75
C MET A 519 -26.07 -3.04 14.19
N GLY A 520 -27.10 -3.11 13.34
CA GLY A 520 -27.52 -4.30 12.61
C GLY A 520 -26.64 -4.58 11.38
N GLY A 521 -26.99 -5.63 10.63
CA GLY A 521 -26.15 -6.15 9.57
C GLY A 521 -26.43 -5.59 8.18
N MET A 522 -25.68 -6.09 7.19
CA MET A 522 -25.72 -5.67 5.80
C MET A 522 -26.95 -6.19 5.03
N ALA A 523 -27.60 -5.33 4.25
CA ALA A 523 -28.39 -5.71 3.08
C ALA A 523 -27.64 -5.36 1.79
N ALA A 524 -27.13 -6.39 1.12
CA ALA A 524 -26.25 -6.26 -0.05
C ALA A 524 -26.99 -6.29 -1.41
N GLN A 525 -28.33 -6.36 -1.41
CA GLN A 525 -29.11 -6.53 -2.63
C GLN A 525 -28.96 -5.35 -3.61
N ILE A 526 -28.71 -5.67 -4.87
CA ILE A 526 -28.72 -4.71 -5.98
C ILE A 526 -30.12 -4.78 -6.63
N PRO A 527 -30.86 -3.66 -6.74
CA PRO A 527 -32.18 -3.64 -7.38
C PRO A 527 -32.18 -4.24 -8.78
N ILE A 528 -33.09 -5.18 -9.04
CA ILE A 528 -33.15 -5.99 -10.26
C ILE A 528 -34.07 -5.33 -11.28
N LYS A 529 -33.51 -4.44 -12.11
CA LYS A 529 -34.30 -3.60 -13.03
C LYS A 529 -35.07 -4.35 -14.13
N HIS A 530 -34.64 -5.57 -14.48
CA HIS A 530 -35.17 -6.33 -15.62
C HIS A 530 -36.10 -7.49 -15.20
N ASP A 531 -36.33 -7.68 -13.90
CA ASP A 531 -37.23 -8.71 -13.37
C ASP A 531 -37.92 -8.15 -12.11
N GLN A 532 -39.13 -7.61 -12.30
CA GLN A 532 -39.89 -6.98 -11.23
C GLN A 532 -40.25 -7.98 -10.12
N ALA A 533 -40.62 -9.21 -10.47
CA ALA A 533 -41.01 -10.22 -9.49
C ALA A 533 -39.82 -10.65 -8.62
N ALA A 534 -38.65 -10.84 -9.22
CA ALA A 534 -37.43 -11.11 -8.47
C ALA A 534 -37.01 -9.91 -7.60
N ASN A 535 -37.15 -8.68 -8.13
CA ASN A 535 -36.86 -7.47 -7.38
C ASN A 535 -37.76 -7.31 -6.15
N ASP A 536 -39.08 -7.49 -6.31
CA ASP A 536 -40.05 -7.34 -5.22
C ASP A 536 -39.80 -8.39 -4.13
N LYS A 537 -39.48 -9.63 -4.53
CA LYS A 537 -39.10 -10.69 -3.59
C LYS A 537 -37.83 -10.34 -2.81
N ALA A 538 -36.81 -9.79 -3.48
CA ALA A 538 -35.56 -9.39 -2.85
C ALA A 538 -35.78 -8.22 -1.86
N LEU A 539 -36.55 -7.19 -2.25
CA LEU A 539 -36.86 -6.06 -1.38
C LEU A 539 -37.75 -6.44 -0.21
N ALA A 540 -38.68 -7.39 -0.38
CA ALA A 540 -39.48 -7.93 0.71
C ALA A 540 -38.61 -8.67 1.74
N ALA A 541 -37.61 -9.43 1.29
CA ALA A 541 -36.64 -10.07 2.19
C ALA A 541 -35.81 -9.04 2.96
N VAL A 542 -35.33 -7.99 2.28
CA VAL A 542 -34.62 -6.86 2.94
C VAL A 542 -35.52 -6.23 4.01
N ARG A 543 -36.78 -5.93 3.68
CA ARG A 543 -37.73 -5.33 4.63
C ARG A 543 -37.93 -6.21 5.86
N ALA A 544 -38.18 -7.51 5.68
CA ALA A 544 -38.36 -8.44 6.79
C ALA A 544 -37.11 -8.56 7.67
N ASP A 545 -35.92 -8.56 7.06
CA ASP A 545 -34.66 -8.59 7.79
C ASP A 545 -34.45 -7.32 8.63
N LYS A 546 -34.73 -6.14 8.06
CA LYS A 546 -34.62 -4.86 8.77
C LYS A 546 -35.68 -4.70 9.86
N GLU A 547 -36.88 -5.22 9.63
CA GLU A 547 -37.98 -5.17 10.59
C GLU A 547 -37.63 -6.00 11.82
N ARG A 548 -37.05 -7.19 11.63
CA ARG A 548 -36.49 -7.99 12.73
C ARG A 548 -35.42 -7.20 13.49
N GLU A 549 -34.41 -6.64 12.82
CA GLU A 549 -33.32 -5.92 13.47
C GLU A 549 -33.82 -4.76 14.34
N ALA A 550 -34.66 -3.88 13.77
CA ALA A 550 -35.25 -2.77 14.49
C ALA A 550 -36.14 -3.25 15.65
N THR A 551 -36.93 -4.31 15.42
CA THR A 551 -37.80 -4.91 16.45
C THR A 551 -37.00 -5.56 17.57
N ASP A 552 -35.80 -6.10 17.33
CA ASP A 552 -34.97 -6.69 18.37
C ASP A 552 -34.36 -5.65 19.29
N GLY A 553 -33.96 -4.51 18.72
CA GLY A 553 -33.30 -3.45 19.46
C GLY A 553 -32.12 -2.80 18.74
N HIS A 554 -31.82 -3.11 17.47
CA HIS A 554 -30.74 -2.42 16.77
C HIS A 554 -31.04 -0.94 16.54
N ASP A 555 -30.08 -0.06 16.82
CA ASP A 555 -30.23 1.39 16.67
C ASP A 555 -30.17 1.85 15.20
N GLY A 556 -29.57 1.03 14.34
CA GLY A 556 -29.44 1.30 12.91
C GLY A 556 -29.05 0.04 12.15
N THR A 557 -28.89 0.17 10.83
CA THR A 557 -28.59 -0.96 9.94
C THR A 557 -27.74 -0.56 8.74
N TRP A 558 -27.18 -1.54 8.04
CA TRP A 558 -26.35 -1.35 6.86
C TRP A 558 -27.05 -1.70 5.54
N VAL A 559 -26.71 -0.93 4.50
CA VAL A 559 -27.01 -1.21 3.09
C VAL A 559 -25.78 -0.99 2.22
N ALA A 560 -25.62 -1.76 1.14
CA ALA A 560 -24.51 -1.61 0.19
C ALA A 560 -24.88 -0.84 -1.08
N HIS A 561 -26.16 -0.49 -1.25
CA HIS A 561 -26.65 0.17 -2.46
C HIS A 561 -27.66 1.28 -2.12
N PRO A 562 -27.53 2.50 -2.70
CA PRO A 562 -28.42 3.63 -2.40
C PRO A 562 -29.92 3.33 -2.57
N GLY A 563 -30.25 2.48 -3.55
CA GLY A 563 -31.63 2.05 -3.80
C GLY A 563 -32.31 1.27 -2.66
N LEU A 564 -31.56 0.80 -1.66
CA LEU A 564 -32.11 0.13 -0.47
C LEU A 564 -32.36 1.08 0.70
N ILE A 565 -31.80 2.30 0.67
CA ILE A 565 -31.93 3.27 1.76
C ILE A 565 -33.40 3.60 2.05
N PRO A 566 -34.27 3.88 1.05
CA PRO A 566 -35.68 4.17 1.34
C PRO A 566 -36.38 3.03 2.07
N VAL A 567 -36.10 1.78 1.70
CA VAL A 567 -36.71 0.59 2.31
C VAL A 567 -36.24 0.42 3.76
N ALA A 568 -34.94 0.50 4.00
CA ALA A 568 -34.39 0.40 5.36
C ALA A 568 -34.87 1.56 6.25
N LYS A 569 -34.87 2.78 5.72
CA LYS A 569 -35.30 3.98 6.43
C LYS A 569 -36.78 3.90 6.81
N GLU A 570 -37.66 3.49 5.91
CA GLU A 570 -39.09 3.34 6.19
C GLU A 570 -39.35 2.38 7.37
N VAL A 571 -38.63 1.26 7.40
CA VAL A 571 -38.74 0.27 8.49
C VAL A 571 -38.29 0.86 9.82
N PHE A 572 -37.11 1.47 9.86
CA PHE A 572 -36.57 2.05 11.10
C PHE A 572 -37.41 3.26 11.56
N ASP A 573 -37.86 4.13 10.65
CA ASP A 573 -38.75 5.25 10.97
C ASP A 573 -40.08 4.79 11.59
N GLY A 574 -40.59 3.63 11.16
CA GLY A 574 -41.84 3.06 11.68
C GLY A 574 -41.73 2.45 13.08
N ILE A 575 -40.53 2.05 13.50
CA ILE A 575 -40.29 1.34 14.78
C ILE A 575 -39.64 2.24 15.82
N LEU A 576 -38.70 3.10 15.43
CA LEU A 576 -37.96 3.96 16.34
C LEU A 576 -38.84 5.14 16.81
N SER A 577 -38.96 5.31 18.12
CA SER A 577 -39.67 6.46 18.72
C SER A 577 -38.81 7.74 18.80
N GLY A 578 -37.55 7.68 18.35
CA GLY A 578 -36.55 8.73 18.50
C GLY A 578 -35.37 8.51 17.55
N PRO A 579 -34.20 9.14 17.81
CA PRO A 579 -33.05 9.00 16.92
C PRO A 579 -32.34 7.63 17.04
N ASN A 580 -32.56 6.92 18.14
CA ASN A 580 -32.01 5.60 18.44
C ASN A 580 -32.86 4.92 19.53
N GLN A 581 -32.49 3.69 19.92
CA GLN A 581 -33.13 2.91 20.97
C GLN A 581 -32.16 2.38 22.04
N ILE A 582 -31.03 3.06 22.27
CA ILE A 582 -30.02 2.78 23.32
C ILE A 582 -30.64 2.59 24.73
N ASN A 583 -31.77 3.22 24.98
CA ASN A 583 -32.48 3.11 26.27
C ASN A 583 -33.28 1.81 26.43
N ARG A 584 -33.46 1.03 25.37
CA ARG A 584 -34.17 -0.24 25.38
C ARG A 584 -33.30 -1.35 25.96
N GLN A 585 -33.55 -1.73 27.21
CA GLN A 585 -32.75 -2.77 27.87
C GLN A 585 -33.34 -4.18 27.64
N LEU A 586 -32.50 -5.13 27.23
CA LEU A 586 -32.87 -6.55 27.13
C LEU A 586 -32.57 -7.31 28.43
N THR A 587 -33.14 -6.87 29.56
CA THR A 587 -32.77 -7.36 30.91
C THR A 587 -33.09 -8.83 31.15
N SER A 588 -34.06 -9.40 30.43
CA SER A 588 -34.50 -10.81 30.56
C SER A 588 -33.75 -11.77 29.63
N TYR A 589 -32.91 -11.25 28.73
CA TYR A 589 -32.17 -12.06 27.78
C TYR A 589 -30.76 -12.35 28.30
N ASP A 590 -30.24 -13.55 28.06
CA ASP A 590 -28.83 -13.88 28.22
C ASP A 590 -28.43 -14.94 27.22
N ALA A 591 -27.14 -15.05 26.92
CA ALA A 591 -26.60 -16.05 26.01
C ALA A 591 -25.48 -16.83 26.71
N SER A 592 -25.53 -18.16 26.62
CA SER A 592 -24.44 -19.04 27.03
C SER A 592 -23.42 -19.25 25.91
N SER A 593 -22.25 -19.80 26.24
CA SER A 593 -21.28 -20.25 25.23
C SER A 593 -21.89 -21.27 24.26
N LYS A 594 -22.79 -22.13 24.74
CA LYS A 594 -23.50 -23.09 23.89
C LYS A 594 -24.39 -22.39 22.87
N ASP A 595 -25.11 -21.35 23.28
CA ASP A 595 -25.98 -20.60 22.39
C ASP A 595 -25.17 -19.90 21.29
N LEU A 596 -24.00 -19.35 21.61
CA LEU A 596 -23.11 -18.70 20.63
C LEU A 596 -22.36 -19.67 19.71
N THR A 597 -22.31 -20.96 20.05
CA THR A 597 -21.50 -21.95 19.32
C THR A 597 -22.30 -23.09 18.71
N VAL A 598 -23.63 -23.13 18.89
CA VAL A 598 -24.48 -24.18 18.33
C VAL A 598 -24.40 -24.20 16.80
N VAL A 599 -24.30 -25.41 16.24
CA VAL A 599 -24.32 -25.60 14.79
C VAL A 599 -25.76 -25.45 14.29
N PRO A 600 -26.04 -24.57 13.33
CA PRO A 600 -27.39 -24.41 12.79
C PRO A 600 -27.81 -25.64 11.97
N ASP A 601 -29.11 -25.92 11.97
CA ASP A 601 -29.69 -26.91 11.06
C ASP A 601 -29.52 -26.50 9.60
N GLY A 602 -29.35 -27.49 8.71
CA GLY A 602 -29.31 -27.27 7.27
C GLY A 602 -28.63 -28.41 6.51
N THR A 603 -28.58 -28.26 5.20
CA THR A 603 -27.97 -29.23 4.28
C THR A 603 -26.75 -28.66 3.57
N ARG A 604 -25.95 -29.54 2.97
CA ARG A 604 -24.80 -29.18 2.12
C ARG A 604 -25.18 -29.54 0.70
N THR A 605 -25.37 -28.55 -0.16
CA THR A 605 -25.99 -28.76 -1.49
C THR A 605 -24.95 -28.64 -2.61
N ASP A 606 -25.16 -29.32 -3.75
CA ASP A 606 -24.32 -29.12 -4.95
C ASP A 606 -24.41 -27.67 -5.43
N PHE A 607 -25.58 -27.06 -5.31
CA PHE A 607 -25.77 -25.64 -5.61
C PHE A 607 -24.84 -24.77 -4.77
N GLY A 608 -24.86 -24.90 -3.45
CA GLY A 608 -24.02 -24.14 -2.53
C GLY A 608 -22.53 -24.36 -2.79
N PHE A 609 -22.14 -25.61 -3.02
CA PHE A 609 -20.76 -25.98 -3.38
C PHE A 609 -20.27 -25.27 -4.65
N ARG A 610 -21.00 -25.40 -5.77
CA ARG A 610 -20.66 -24.74 -7.04
C ARG A 610 -20.73 -23.23 -6.92
N ARG A 611 -21.69 -22.73 -6.15
CA ARG A 611 -21.92 -21.31 -5.97
C ARG A 611 -20.79 -20.65 -5.19
N ASN A 612 -20.28 -21.28 -4.15
CA ASN A 612 -19.10 -20.82 -3.42
C ASN A 612 -17.88 -20.70 -4.36
N ILE A 613 -17.60 -21.75 -5.15
CA ILE A 613 -16.52 -21.72 -6.15
C ILE A 613 -16.72 -20.55 -7.11
N SER A 614 -17.92 -20.43 -7.69
CA SER A 614 -18.20 -19.40 -8.68
C SER A 614 -18.12 -17.99 -8.10
N VAL A 615 -18.59 -17.75 -6.87
CA VAL A 615 -18.50 -16.44 -6.20
C VAL A 615 -17.05 -16.10 -5.90
N THR A 616 -16.26 -17.01 -5.30
CA THR A 616 -14.86 -16.74 -4.99
C THR A 616 -14.02 -16.48 -6.24
N LEU A 617 -14.23 -17.24 -7.33
CA LEU A 617 -13.56 -16.98 -8.62
C LEU A 617 -13.89 -15.58 -9.16
N GLY A 618 -15.17 -15.20 -9.14
CA GLY A 618 -15.61 -13.90 -9.65
C GLY A 618 -15.11 -12.74 -8.79
N TYR A 619 -15.07 -12.93 -7.47
CA TYR A 619 -14.56 -11.94 -6.54
C TYR A 619 -13.05 -11.76 -6.69
N LEU A 620 -12.27 -12.84 -6.65
CA LEU A 620 -10.81 -12.79 -6.80
C LEU A 620 -10.37 -12.21 -8.15
N ASP A 621 -11.05 -12.55 -9.25
CA ASP A 621 -10.80 -11.93 -10.56
C ASP A 621 -10.95 -10.40 -10.51
N SER A 622 -12.02 -9.92 -9.88
CA SER A 622 -12.27 -8.49 -9.74
C SER A 622 -11.28 -7.81 -8.78
N TRP A 623 -11.01 -8.45 -7.64
CA TRP A 623 -10.13 -7.94 -6.61
C TRP A 623 -8.69 -7.81 -7.13
N LEU A 624 -8.17 -8.83 -7.85
CA LEU A 624 -6.86 -8.78 -8.49
C LEU A 624 -6.76 -7.73 -9.61
N ARG A 625 -7.90 -7.22 -10.11
CA ARG A 625 -7.98 -6.08 -11.04
C ARG A 625 -8.18 -4.74 -10.34
N GLY A 626 -8.04 -4.69 -9.01
CA GLY A 626 -8.16 -3.46 -8.22
C GLY A 626 -9.58 -3.11 -7.80
N VAL A 627 -10.56 -4.02 -7.91
CA VAL A 627 -11.97 -3.75 -7.56
C VAL A 627 -12.46 -4.74 -6.51
N GLY A 628 -12.59 -4.27 -5.26
CA GLY A 628 -13.03 -5.05 -4.09
C GLY A 628 -14.53 -5.01 -3.79
N CYS A 629 -15.30 -4.12 -4.42
CA CYS A 629 -16.74 -4.01 -4.25
C CYS A 629 -17.43 -4.52 -5.52
N VAL A 630 -17.89 -5.76 -5.51
CA VAL A 630 -18.13 -6.53 -6.74
C VAL A 630 -19.60 -6.92 -6.90
N PRO A 631 -20.30 -6.46 -7.95
CA PRO A 631 -21.65 -6.91 -8.23
C PRO A 631 -21.63 -8.34 -8.76
N LEU A 632 -21.99 -9.31 -7.92
CA LEU A 632 -22.12 -10.71 -8.30
C LEU A 632 -23.55 -11.18 -8.04
N TYR A 633 -24.24 -11.55 -9.11
CA TYR A 633 -25.57 -12.15 -9.03
C TYR A 633 -26.59 -11.32 -8.24
N ASN A 634 -26.62 -10.01 -8.52
CA ASN A 634 -27.49 -9.02 -7.88
C ASN A 634 -27.21 -8.80 -6.39
N LEU A 635 -26.01 -9.16 -5.92
CA LEU A 635 -25.48 -8.80 -4.61
C LEU A 635 -24.21 -7.98 -4.79
N MET A 636 -24.01 -6.99 -3.93
CA MET A 636 -22.76 -6.25 -3.83
C MET A 636 -21.86 -6.99 -2.84
N GLU A 637 -20.91 -7.76 -3.35
CA GLU A 637 -20.06 -8.64 -2.56
C GLU A 637 -18.72 -7.98 -2.25
N ASP A 638 -18.17 -8.33 -1.08
CA ASP A 638 -16.90 -7.91 -0.51
C ASP A 638 -16.00 -9.14 -0.20
N ALA A 639 -14.84 -8.90 0.44
CA ALA A 639 -13.89 -9.98 0.73
C ALA A 639 -14.46 -11.02 1.70
N ALA A 640 -15.21 -10.60 2.73
CA ALA A 640 -15.90 -11.51 3.66
C ALA A 640 -16.75 -12.56 2.92
N THR A 641 -17.38 -12.20 1.80
CA THR A 641 -18.16 -13.15 0.98
C THR A 641 -17.28 -14.23 0.34
N ALA A 642 -16.12 -13.84 -0.19
CA ALA A 642 -15.15 -14.78 -0.73
C ALA A 642 -14.50 -15.64 0.37
N GLU A 643 -14.28 -15.07 1.56
CA GLU A 643 -13.74 -15.73 2.74
C GLU A 643 -14.64 -16.85 3.25
N ILE A 644 -15.93 -16.56 3.52
CA ILE A 644 -16.87 -17.61 3.93
C ILE A 644 -17.02 -18.68 2.84
N SER A 645 -17.00 -18.29 1.57
CA SER A 645 -17.13 -19.22 0.45
C SER A 645 -15.95 -20.20 0.39
N ARG A 646 -14.70 -19.71 0.46
CA ARG A 646 -13.51 -20.59 0.44
C ARG A 646 -13.32 -21.38 1.73
N ALA A 647 -13.63 -20.79 2.88
CA ALA A 647 -13.55 -21.48 4.17
C ALA A 647 -14.58 -22.62 4.27
N GLN A 648 -15.79 -22.43 3.74
CA GLN A 648 -16.79 -23.50 3.69
C GLN A 648 -16.36 -24.65 2.77
N LEU A 649 -15.81 -24.34 1.60
CA LEU A 649 -15.25 -25.36 0.70
C LEU A 649 -14.12 -26.15 1.37
N TRP A 650 -13.19 -25.45 2.02
CA TRP A 650 -12.10 -26.06 2.79
C TRP A 650 -12.64 -26.93 3.93
N GLN A 651 -13.58 -26.43 4.72
CA GLN A 651 -14.15 -27.17 5.86
C GLN A 651 -14.84 -28.45 5.39
N TRP A 652 -15.61 -28.36 4.31
CA TRP A 652 -16.30 -29.50 3.74
C TRP A 652 -15.33 -30.55 3.18
N LEU A 653 -14.26 -30.12 2.52
CA LEU A 653 -13.22 -31.03 2.05
C LEU A 653 -12.49 -31.69 3.23
N ARG A 654 -12.03 -30.89 4.20
CA ARG A 654 -11.24 -31.34 5.35
C ARG A 654 -11.95 -32.39 6.20
N HIS A 655 -13.27 -32.27 6.35
CA HIS A 655 -14.10 -33.15 7.17
C HIS A 655 -14.88 -34.21 6.38
N GLU A 656 -14.51 -34.42 5.11
CA GLU A 656 -15.12 -35.40 4.20
C GLU A 656 -16.65 -35.27 4.18
N ALA A 657 -17.13 -34.02 4.06
CA ALA A 657 -18.54 -33.72 4.11
C ALA A 657 -19.27 -34.32 2.91
N ARG A 658 -20.49 -34.80 3.15
CA ARG A 658 -21.38 -35.30 2.10
C ARG A 658 -22.35 -34.21 1.67
N LEU A 659 -22.48 -34.07 0.35
CA LEU A 659 -23.56 -33.34 -0.29
C LEU A 659 -24.88 -34.10 -0.09
N GLU A 660 -25.99 -33.38 -0.21
CA GLU A 660 -27.36 -33.90 -0.08
C GLU A 660 -27.67 -35.02 -1.10
N ASP A 661 -27.01 -35.01 -2.25
CA ASP A 661 -27.11 -36.07 -3.27
C ASP A 661 -26.23 -37.31 -2.99
N GLY A 662 -25.56 -37.33 -1.83
CA GLY A 662 -24.75 -38.45 -1.36
C GLY A 662 -23.28 -38.43 -1.79
N ARG A 663 -22.86 -37.54 -2.69
CA ARG A 663 -21.45 -37.40 -3.06
C ARG A 663 -20.62 -36.86 -1.88
N THR A 664 -19.47 -37.49 -1.65
CA THR A 664 -18.46 -36.94 -0.72
C THR A 664 -17.65 -35.88 -1.45
N ILE A 665 -17.38 -34.76 -0.78
CA ILE A 665 -16.47 -33.74 -1.31
C ILE A 665 -15.04 -34.23 -1.16
N ASP A 666 -14.37 -34.41 -2.29
CA ASP A 666 -12.97 -34.84 -2.39
C ASP A 666 -12.15 -33.86 -3.27
N PRO A 667 -10.81 -33.97 -3.27
CA PRO A 667 -9.97 -33.05 -4.04
C PRO A 667 -10.26 -33.05 -5.55
N ASN A 668 -10.68 -34.18 -6.12
CA ASN A 668 -10.97 -34.27 -7.56
C ASN A 668 -12.25 -33.51 -7.91
N LEU A 669 -13.30 -33.67 -7.10
CA LEU A 669 -14.56 -32.93 -7.27
C LEU A 669 -14.32 -31.42 -7.19
N VAL A 670 -13.50 -30.97 -6.24
CA VAL A 670 -13.10 -29.55 -6.11
C VAL A 670 -12.41 -29.07 -7.37
N LYS A 671 -11.32 -29.73 -7.79
CA LYS A 671 -10.52 -29.32 -8.97
C LYS A 671 -11.33 -29.31 -10.25
N GLN A 672 -12.12 -30.35 -10.51
CA GLN A 672 -12.97 -30.43 -11.70
C GLN A 672 -14.02 -29.31 -11.72
N THR A 673 -14.58 -28.98 -10.56
CA THR A 673 -15.60 -27.92 -10.46
C THR A 673 -14.98 -26.54 -10.61
N ILE A 674 -13.81 -26.29 -10.03
CA ILE A 674 -13.05 -25.05 -10.25
C ILE A 674 -12.74 -24.90 -11.75
N ALA A 675 -12.17 -25.93 -12.39
CA ALA A 675 -11.84 -25.88 -13.81
C ALA A 675 -13.08 -25.58 -14.69
N ALA A 676 -14.20 -26.26 -14.44
CA ALA A 676 -15.43 -26.06 -15.20
C ALA A 676 -16.04 -24.65 -15.00
N GLU A 677 -16.02 -24.10 -13.78
CA GLU A 677 -16.51 -22.75 -13.51
C GLU A 677 -15.56 -21.67 -14.07
N THR A 678 -14.25 -21.90 -14.01
CA THR A 678 -13.23 -21.04 -14.63
C THR A 678 -13.41 -21.00 -16.15
N GLU A 679 -13.57 -22.14 -16.82
CA GLU A 679 -13.83 -22.22 -18.26
C GLU A 679 -15.11 -21.47 -18.65
N ARG A 680 -16.21 -21.70 -17.92
CA ARG A 680 -17.48 -20.99 -18.15
C ARG A 680 -17.30 -19.46 -18.04
N ARG A 681 -16.54 -19.00 -17.05
CA ARG A 681 -16.27 -17.57 -16.85
C ARG A 681 -15.37 -16.99 -17.94
N LEU A 682 -14.35 -17.73 -18.38
CA LEU A 682 -13.49 -17.33 -19.50
C LEU A 682 -14.28 -17.20 -20.80
N ILE A 683 -15.15 -18.16 -21.11
CA ILE A 683 -16.04 -18.10 -22.28
C ILE A 683 -16.94 -16.85 -22.21
N ARG A 684 -17.51 -16.56 -21.03
CA ARG A 684 -18.34 -15.37 -20.83
C ARG A 684 -17.56 -14.06 -20.91
N ALA A 685 -16.32 -14.03 -20.43
CA ALA A 685 -15.46 -12.86 -20.49
C ALA A 685 -15.01 -12.56 -21.93
N GLY A 686 -14.85 -13.58 -22.77
CA GLY A 686 -14.41 -13.41 -24.16
C GLY A 686 -13.03 -12.74 -24.20
N SER A 687 -12.93 -11.59 -24.90
CA SER A 687 -11.70 -10.80 -25.00
C SER A 687 -11.51 -9.77 -23.87
N VAL A 688 -12.39 -9.74 -22.87
CA VAL A 688 -12.27 -8.81 -21.74
C VAL A 688 -11.10 -9.22 -20.85
N VAL A 689 -10.26 -8.26 -20.49
CA VAL A 689 -9.13 -8.46 -19.57
C VAL A 689 -9.65 -8.99 -18.25
N ASN A 690 -9.07 -10.12 -17.81
CA ASN A 690 -9.43 -10.82 -16.59
C ASN A 690 -8.19 -11.46 -15.97
N ARG A 691 -8.30 -11.80 -14.68
CA ARG A 691 -7.32 -12.51 -13.85
C ARG A 691 -7.86 -13.88 -13.43
N LEU A 692 -8.73 -14.48 -14.24
CA LEU A 692 -9.41 -15.74 -13.91
C LEU A 692 -8.44 -16.92 -13.73
N PRO A 693 -7.35 -17.07 -14.53
CA PRO A 693 -6.36 -18.12 -14.27
C PRO A 693 -5.72 -18.01 -12.88
N GLU A 694 -5.34 -16.81 -12.46
CA GLU A 694 -4.72 -16.55 -11.16
C GLU A 694 -5.72 -16.68 -10.01
N ALA A 695 -6.95 -16.21 -10.20
CA ALA A 695 -8.05 -16.44 -9.26
C ALA A 695 -8.33 -17.94 -9.07
N SER A 696 -8.26 -18.72 -10.15
CA SER A 696 -8.43 -20.18 -10.12
C SER A 696 -7.30 -20.87 -9.37
N GLU A 697 -6.05 -20.47 -9.60
CA GLU A 697 -4.87 -20.98 -8.90
C GLU A 697 -4.95 -20.69 -7.38
N LEU A 698 -5.29 -19.45 -7.01
CA LEU A 698 -5.48 -19.05 -5.61
C LEU A 698 -6.61 -19.84 -4.95
N LEU A 699 -7.78 -19.96 -5.59
CA LEU A 699 -8.89 -20.71 -5.03
C LEU A 699 -8.54 -22.19 -4.83
N GLU A 700 -7.86 -22.83 -5.80
CA GLU A 700 -7.41 -24.21 -5.63
C GLU A 700 -6.46 -24.34 -4.44
N LYS A 701 -5.48 -23.42 -4.31
CA LYS A 701 -4.58 -23.37 -3.15
C LYS A 701 -5.37 -23.29 -1.83
N PHE A 702 -6.26 -22.31 -1.70
CA PHE A 702 -7.00 -22.04 -0.46
C PHE A 702 -7.93 -23.18 -0.04
N VAL A 703 -8.46 -23.95 -0.99
CA VAL A 703 -9.35 -25.07 -0.66
C VAL A 703 -8.55 -26.33 -0.31
N LEU A 704 -7.37 -26.53 -0.93
CA LEU A 704 -6.58 -27.77 -0.79
C LEU A 704 -5.44 -27.70 0.24
N GLU A 705 -5.16 -26.52 0.78
CA GLU A 705 -4.13 -26.35 1.82
C GLU A 705 -4.41 -27.20 3.07
N PRO A 706 -3.38 -27.77 3.71
CA PRO A 706 -3.56 -28.66 4.86
C PRO A 706 -4.09 -27.94 6.10
N GLU A 707 -3.79 -26.65 6.23
CA GLU A 707 -4.26 -25.74 7.26
C GLU A 707 -4.95 -24.56 6.58
N LEU A 708 -6.13 -24.19 7.09
CA LEU A 708 -6.89 -23.05 6.59
C LEU A 708 -6.12 -21.74 6.87
N SER A 709 -5.68 -21.08 5.81
CA SER A 709 -5.04 -19.77 5.85
C SER A 709 -5.95 -18.74 6.51
N ASP A 710 -5.36 -17.84 7.31
CA ASP A 710 -6.13 -16.89 8.12
C ASP A 710 -7.01 -15.97 7.28
N PHE A 711 -6.49 -15.46 6.16
CA PHE A 711 -7.19 -14.56 5.25
C PHE A 711 -6.69 -14.75 3.81
N LEU A 712 -7.60 -14.78 2.84
CA LEU A 712 -7.28 -14.88 1.41
C LEU A 712 -6.53 -13.64 0.90
N THR A 713 -6.75 -12.50 1.55
CA THR A 713 -6.17 -11.20 1.16
C THR A 713 -4.66 -11.17 1.33
N LEU A 714 -4.09 -11.96 2.24
CA LEU A 714 -2.63 -12.02 2.45
C LEU A 714 -1.91 -12.49 1.19
N ASP A 715 -2.30 -13.65 0.67
CA ASP A 715 -1.74 -14.25 -0.55
C ASP A 715 -2.15 -13.50 -1.82
N ALA A 716 -3.42 -13.05 -1.88
CA ALA A 716 -3.87 -12.26 -3.03
C ALA A 716 -3.11 -10.93 -3.12
N TYR A 717 -2.80 -10.30 -1.98
CA TYR A 717 -2.02 -9.06 -1.94
C TYR A 717 -0.56 -9.26 -2.33
N ASP A 718 0.05 -10.42 -2.04
CA ASP A 718 1.37 -10.76 -2.60
C ASP A 718 1.36 -10.79 -4.13
N LYS A 719 0.32 -11.38 -4.74
CA LYS A 719 0.16 -11.34 -6.20
C LYS A 719 -0.06 -9.92 -6.73
N LEU A 720 -0.87 -9.12 -6.03
CA LEU A 720 -1.13 -7.73 -6.40
C LEU A 720 0.17 -6.89 -6.45
N VAL A 721 0.99 -6.98 -5.40
CA VAL A 721 2.21 -6.18 -5.24
C VAL A 721 3.37 -6.67 -6.12
N SER A 722 3.53 -7.98 -6.30
CA SER A 722 4.65 -8.53 -7.10
C SER A 722 4.60 -8.15 -8.58
N GLU A 723 3.46 -7.63 -9.05
CA GLU A 723 3.25 -7.17 -10.43
C GLU A 723 3.34 -5.64 -10.58
N GLY A 724 3.64 -4.90 -9.51
CA GLY A 724 3.82 -3.45 -9.52
C GLY A 724 2.54 -2.62 -9.50
N ASN A 725 1.43 -3.17 -8.97
CA ASN A 725 0.12 -2.51 -8.85
C ASN A 725 -0.16 -1.88 -7.48
#